data_AF-A0A7V0XGN8-F1
#
_entry.id   AF-A0A7V0XGN8-F1
#
_cell.length_a   1.000
_cell.length_b   1.000
_cell.length_c   1.000
_cell.angle_alpha   90.00
_cell.angle_beta   90.00
_cell.angle_gamma   90.00
#
_symmetry.space_group_name_H-M   'P 1'
#
loop_
_entity.id
_entity.type
_entity.pdbx_description
1 polymer ?
#
loop_
_entity_poly.entity_id
_entity_poly.type
_entity_poly.pdbx_seq_one_letter_code
_entity_poly.pdbx_strand_id
1 'polypeptide(L)'
;MRILKIRFKNLNSLTGEWELDLTVSEFTYDGIFAIIGRTGAGKSTILDAICLALYGRTPRLGKVTKGSNEIMSRRTGECFAELEFESNAKPYRCNWSQRRAYGKAEGELQAPLHTISDIETEKILENRLSEVPNYVEALTGMDFHRFTRSMLLAQGAFAVFLQASGSERAPILEQITGTEIYGVISSAVYERHQQEELMARQLESELAMIDIFTDEQINQIQEQITERQKIILSLKEKIQSISIQKQWQEKIRDLEKELENIAYEKIKLQSETEAFAPEIDRLKLAEKAAELDPAYVSLQASRRASGQEKKQLSSLQPQFDEARAAAQKAAEKRQKTEQKRLAAQEAIRVAAPLIRQAREMDLLLSEKEKNISERRNDLKKDEKKYTSLEKQLQQIEMRQMENENKKEKLREFLIEKKADEWLVSNLSAISEQCRQLQKLSFQQRDLEIKISAEEGNLQELANALAKKQKQETAHRNIHNETQDKLLKIRETLLGKLAGKLLQEYESELRSLEKERSRQELIASFDNHREKLEPGQPCPLCGSEKHPWAQGNKPESTAIQQEIDILENFIMESHTLEKDLEILEIKERQDLENFLKSERERQEAENQFLQKKASLENEKKATEQLKEQIYELESTLQSRLMPYQIGIIQNEQAELLIQKLEQRLQQYQSRQQELSSLENQRRELCLENESLKKNLDELNSRIIEKKAYLQIAVSEIEGIKAQRKLLFENKNPDIIESHLHKDAENAEKELKAARK
;
A
#
# COMPACT_ATOMS: atom_id res chain seq x y z
N MET A 1 -0.39 22.14 68.87
CA MET A 1 -1.76 22.44 69.36
C MET A 1 -1.69 22.70 70.87
N ARG A 2 -2.36 23.75 71.36
CA ARG A 2 -2.44 24.10 72.80
C ARG A 2 -3.89 24.43 73.16
N ILE A 3 -4.40 23.90 74.27
CA ILE A 3 -5.76 24.24 74.75
C ILE A 3 -5.68 25.53 75.57
N LEU A 4 -6.55 26.50 75.27
CA LEU A 4 -6.60 27.80 75.92
C LEU A 4 -7.73 27.84 76.95
N LYS A 5 -8.94 27.48 76.55
CA LYS A 5 -10.13 27.60 77.39
C LYS A 5 -11.14 26.49 77.11
N ILE A 6 -11.78 25.99 78.15
CA ILE A 6 -12.79 24.93 78.08
C ILE A 6 -14.05 25.44 78.76
N ARG A 7 -15.18 25.45 78.05
CA ARG A 7 -16.48 25.84 78.60
C ARG A 7 -17.50 24.77 78.27
N PHE A 8 -18.28 24.33 79.24
CA PHE A 8 -19.28 23.29 78.99
C PHE A 8 -20.47 23.41 79.94
N LYS A 9 -21.60 22.84 79.53
CA LYS A 9 -22.85 22.87 80.30
C LYS A 9 -23.55 21.52 80.28
N ASN A 10 -23.99 21.09 81.46
CA ASN A 10 -24.82 19.89 81.66
C ASN A 10 -24.24 18.61 81.00
N LEU A 11 -22.97 18.31 81.28
CA LEU A 11 -22.33 17.08 80.82
C LEU A 11 -22.18 16.09 81.99
N ASN A 12 -22.66 14.85 81.81
CA ASN A 12 -22.61 13.75 82.79
C ASN A 12 -22.97 14.20 84.23
N SER A 13 -22.02 14.13 85.16
CA SER A 13 -22.19 14.50 86.57
C SER A 13 -21.98 15.99 86.87
N LEU A 14 -21.58 16.80 85.89
CA LEU A 14 -21.34 18.23 86.04
C LEU A 14 -22.54 19.01 85.48
N THR A 15 -23.56 19.18 86.31
CA THR A 15 -24.73 20.02 86.02
C THR A 15 -24.41 21.50 86.19
N GLY A 16 -25.04 22.35 85.39
CA GLY A 16 -24.73 23.78 85.35
C GLY A 16 -23.66 24.11 84.32
N GLU A 17 -23.24 25.37 84.31
CA GLU A 17 -22.24 25.90 83.40
C GLU A 17 -20.89 26.01 84.09
N TRP A 18 -19.87 25.48 83.43
CA TRP A 18 -18.51 25.38 83.94
C TRP A 18 -17.53 25.94 82.92
N GLU A 19 -16.54 26.67 83.42
CA GLU A 19 -15.51 27.32 82.60
C GLU A 19 -14.15 27.10 83.26
N LEU A 20 -13.19 26.63 82.47
CA LEU A 20 -11.78 26.55 82.83
C LEU A 20 -10.97 27.37 81.83
N ASP A 21 -10.35 28.44 82.31
CA ASP A 21 -9.37 29.22 81.57
C ASP A 21 -7.95 28.73 81.93
N LEU A 22 -7.25 28.14 80.96
CA LEU A 22 -5.89 27.63 81.14
C LEU A 22 -4.82 28.68 80.78
N THR A 23 -5.22 29.91 80.45
CA THR A 23 -4.31 31.02 80.16
C THR A 23 -3.91 31.83 81.39
N VAL A 24 -4.60 31.63 82.52
CA VAL A 24 -4.32 32.32 83.78
C VAL A 24 -2.94 31.91 84.33
N SER A 25 -2.29 32.81 85.07
CA SER A 25 -0.93 32.66 85.62
C SER A 25 -0.70 31.35 86.38
N GLU A 26 -1.72 30.87 87.09
CA GLU A 26 -1.70 29.69 87.94
C GLU A 26 -1.51 28.38 87.15
N PHE A 27 -1.93 28.35 85.88
CA PHE A 27 -1.77 27.19 84.99
C PHE A 27 -0.53 27.30 84.08
N THR A 28 -0.02 28.51 83.86
CA THR A 28 1.06 28.78 82.90
C THR A 28 2.45 28.80 83.52
N TYR A 29 2.59 28.99 84.83
CA TYR A 29 3.90 29.07 85.51
C TYR A 29 4.64 27.71 85.52
N ASP A 30 3.98 26.61 85.91
CA ASP A 30 4.60 25.28 86.00
C ASP A 30 4.25 24.36 84.81
N GLY A 31 3.25 24.71 83.99
CA GLY A 31 2.82 23.96 82.80
C GLY A 31 2.22 22.56 83.08
N ILE A 32 2.17 22.14 84.35
CA ILE A 32 1.60 20.87 84.81
C ILE A 32 0.60 21.18 85.91
N PHE A 33 -0.62 20.63 85.79
CA PHE A 33 -1.66 20.73 86.81
C PHE A 33 -2.35 19.39 87.00
N ALA A 34 -2.95 19.21 88.18
CA ALA A 34 -3.66 17.97 88.53
C ALA A 34 -5.14 18.25 88.82
N ILE A 35 -6.02 17.49 88.18
CA ILE A 35 -7.46 17.49 88.48
C ILE A 35 -7.74 16.37 89.50
N ILE A 36 -7.88 16.74 90.77
CA ILE A 36 -8.05 15.78 91.88
C ILE A 36 -9.50 15.75 92.34
N GLY A 37 -10.02 14.56 92.63
CA GLY A 37 -11.37 14.37 93.14
C GLY A 37 -11.73 12.90 93.34
N ARG A 38 -12.81 12.59 94.05
CA ARG A 38 -13.29 11.21 94.25
C ARG A 38 -13.67 10.55 92.92
N THR A 39 -13.68 9.23 92.84
CA THR A 39 -14.20 8.50 91.68
C THR A 39 -15.67 8.90 91.44
N GLY A 40 -16.04 9.21 90.20
CA GLY A 40 -17.37 9.73 89.86
C GLY A 40 -17.55 11.25 89.96
N ALA A 41 -16.56 12.00 90.47
CA ALA A 41 -16.64 13.47 90.61
C ALA A 41 -16.64 14.27 89.27
N GLY A 42 -16.62 13.60 88.11
CA GLY A 42 -16.68 14.26 86.80
C GLY A 42 -15.33 14.60 86.17
N LYS A 43 -14.20 14.13 86.72
CA LYS A 43 -12.85 14.38 86.15
C LYS A 43 -12.74 14.01 84.66
N SER A 44 -13.20 12.81 84.30
CA SER A 44 -13.20 12.34 82.91
C SER A 44 -14.22 13.08 82.04
N THR A 45 -15.24 13.72 82.63
CA THR A 45 -16.23 14.52 81.89
C THR A 45 -15.60 15.77 81.30
N ILE A 46 -14.62 16.38 81.98
CA ILE A 46 -13.86 17.52 81.45
C ILE A 46 -13.08 17.09 80.20
N LEU A 47 -12.47 15.90 80.23
CA LEU A 47 -11.74 15.35 79.08
C LEU A 47 -12.68 15.00 77.92
N ASP A 48 -13.84 14.43 78.22
CA ASP A 48 -14.87 14.17 77.21
C ASP A 48 -15.39 15.46 76.57
N ALA A 49 -15.49 16.57 77.32
CA ALA A 49 -15.92 17.86 76.79
C ALA A 49 -14.94 18.37 75.71
N ILE A 50 -13.63 18.19 75.92
CA ILE A 50 -12.60 18.55 74.93
C ILE A 50 -12.80 17.74 73.63
N CYS A 51 -12.92 16.41 73.74
CA CYS A 51 -13.13 15.55 72.57
C CYS A 51 -14.47 15.81 71.87
N LEU A 52 -15.52 16.08 72.64
CA LEU A 52 -16.84 16.39 72.13
C LEU A 52 -16.85 17.70 71.36
N ALA A 53 -16.19 18.75 71.88
CA ALA A 53 -16.05 20.02 71.21
C ALA A 53 -15.25 19.91 69.90
N LEU A 54 -14.18 19.11 69.86
CA LEU A 54 -13.34 18.98 68.66
C LEU A 54 -13.93 18.05 67.59
N TYR A 55 -14.39 16.86 67.97
CA TYR A 55 -14.71 15.77 67.03
C TYR A 55 -16.18 15.33 67.08
N GLY A 56 -17.00 15.87 67.98
CA GLY A 56 -18.40 15.46 68.15
C GLY A 56 -18.55 14.02 68.67
N ARG A 57 -17.49 13.46 69.27
CA ARG A 57 -17.43 12.09 69.80
C ARG A 57 -16.66 12.07 71.12
N THR A 58 -16.94 11.07 71.94
CA THR A 58 -16.23 10.86 73.21
C THR A 58 -15.54 9.50 73.25
N PRO A 59 -14.41 9.38 73.96
CA PRO A 59 -13.73 8.09 74.13
C PRO A 59 -14.60 7.02 74.81
N ARG A 60 -15.51 7.43 75.71
CA ARG A 60 -16.31 6.51 76.53
C ARG A 60 -17.65 6.11 75.91
N LEU A 61 -18.32 7.03 75.23
CA LEU A 61 -19.70 6.84 74.74
C LEU A 61 -19.80 6.85 73.20
N GLY A 62 -18.68 7.00 72.50
CA GLY A 62 -18.65 7.02 71.03
C GLY A 62 -19.26 8.29 70.43
N LYS A 63 -19.94 8.14 69.28
CA LYS A 63 -20.51 9.28 68.51
C LYS A 63 -21.88 9.67 69.07
N VAL A 64 -22.05 10.96 69.38
CA VAL A 64 -23.35 11.50 69.79
C VAL A 64 -24.18 11.79 68.54
N THR A 65 -25.43 11.33 68.50
CA THR A 65 -26.32 11.45 67.34
C THR A 65 -27.66 12.08 67.73
N LYS A 66 -28.56 12.27 66.75
CA LYS A 66 -29.95 12.68 67.02
C LYS A 66 -30.69 11.62 67.86
N GLY A 67 -30.37 10.33 67.67
CA GLY A 67 -31.09 9.22 68.31
C GLY A 67 -30.60 8.86 69.72
N SER A 68 -29.36 9.20 70.08
CA SER A 68 -28.81 8.92 71.41
C SER A 68 -27.80 9.99 71.84
N ASN A 69 -28.01 10.50 73.04
CA ASN A 69 -27.10 11.38 73.77
C ASN A 69 -27.09 10.98 75.25
N GLU A 70 -26.18 10.08 75.60
CA GLU A 70 -25.94 9.62 76.97
C GLU A 70 -25.02 10.55 77.77
N ILE A 71 -24.41 11.56 77.11
CA ILE A 71 -23.51 12.52 77.77
C ILE A 71 -24.27 13.69 78.41
N MET A 72 -25.49 14.00 77.97
CA MET A 72 -26.33 15.04 78.57
C MET A 72 -26.76 14.67 79.99
N SER A 73 -26.56 15.55 80.96
CA SER A 73 -26.98 15.33 82.35
C SER A 73 -28.49 15.08 82.45
N ARG A 74 -28.88 14.15 83.33
CA ARG A 74 -30.31 13.80 83.55
C ARG A 74 -31.12 15.03 83.97
N ARG A 75 -32.39 15.08 83.55
CA ARG A 75 -33.36 16.17 83.84
C ARG A 75 -32.97 17.55 83.28
N THR A 76 -32.12 17.60 82.24
CA THR A 76 -31.76 18.84 81.54
C THR A 76 -32.26 18.83 80.09
N GLY A 77 -32.51 20.02 79.53
CA GLY A 77 -33.02 20.20 78.16
C GLY A 77 -31.96 20.61 77.13
N GLU A 78 -30.73 20.89 77.56
CA GLU A 78 -29.64 21.30 76.69
C GLU A 78 -28.27 20.97 77.31
N CYS A 79 -27.29 20.71 76.45
CA CYS A 79 -25.89 20.62 76.81
C CYS A 79 -25.00 21.20 75.69
N PHE A 80 -23.81 21.66 76.07
CA PHE A 80 -22.79 22.10 75.11
C PHE A 80 -21.39 21.86 75.63
N ALA A 81 -20.44 21.79 74.71
CA ALA A 81 -19.01 21.77 74.96
C ALA A 81 -18.34 22.72 73.95
N GLU A 82 -17.61 23.69 74.49
CA GLU A 82 -16.88 24.71 73.74
C GLU A 82 -15.42 24.65 74.16
N LEU A 83 -14.54 24.70 73.16
CA LEU A 83 -13.10 24.63 73.32
C LEU A 83 -12.43 25.73 72.51
N GLU A 84 -11.63 26.55 73.17
CA GLU A 84 -10.69 27.46 72.53
C GLU A 84 -9.30 26.83 72.55
N PHE A 85 -8.67 26.74 71.38
CA PHE A 85 -7.35 26.16 71.23
C PHE A 85 -6.53 26.91 70.19
N GLU A 86 -5.22 26.78 70.30
CA GLU A 86 -4.24 27.36 69.39
C GLU A 86 -3.61 26.26 68.53
N SER A 87 -3.61 26.45 67.21
CA SER A 87 -2.87 25.60 66.27
C SER A 87 -2.08 26.49 65.30
N ASN A 88 -0.82 26.14 65.02
CA ASN A 88 0.08 26.93 64.16
C ASN A 88 0.10 28.43 64.50
N ALA A 89 0.14 28.77 65.79
CA ALA A 89 0.12 30.14 66.33
C ALA A 89 -1.16 30.96 66.02
N LYS A 90 -2.29 30.31 65.75
CA LYS A 90 -3.60 30.95 65.55
C LYS A 90 -4.68 30.39 66.50
N PRO A 91 -5.53 31.24 67.10
CA PRO A 91 -6.57 30.82 68.03
C PRO A 91 -7.89 30.48 67.31
N TYR A 92 -8.45 29.32 67.65
CA TYR A 92 -9.70 28.78 67.09
C TYR A 92 -10.67 28.40 68.21
N ARG A 93 -11.98 28.54 67.94
CA ARG A 93 -13.06 28.12 68.83
C ARG A 93 -13.91 27.06 68.17
N CYS A 94 -13.98 25.88 68.79
CA CYS A 94 -14.90 24.81 68.44
C CYS A 94 -16.05 24.76 69.43
N ASN A 95 -17.29 24.68 68.93
CA ASN A 95 -18.48 24.57 69.76
C ASN A 95 -19.36 23.42 69.28
N TRP A 96 -19.66 22.50 70.18
CA TRP A 96 -20.62 21.42 70.00
C TRP A 96 -21.79 21.64 70.96
N SER A 97 -23.03 21.58 70.47
CA SER A 97 -24.23 21.74 71.30
C SER A 97 -25.39 20.87 70.84
N GLN A 98 -26.23 20.46 71.79
CA GLN A 98 -27.46 19.73 71.51
C GLN A 98 -28.57 20.15 72.47
N ARG A 99 -29.78 20.27 71.93
CA ARG A 99 -30.99 20.66 72.68
C ARG A 99 -32.09 19.62 72.50
N ARG A 100 -32.97 19.54 73.50
CA ARG A 100 -34.25 18.86 73.41
C ARG A 100 -35.32 19.81 72.91
N ALA A 101 -36.38 19.28 72.31
CA ALA A 101 -37.52 20.06 71.84
C ALA A 101 -38.04 20.98 72.95
N TYR A 102 -38.22 22.27 72.63
CA TYR A 102 -38.66 23.32 73.55
C TYR A 102 -37.80 23.51 74.81
N GLY A 103 -36.57 22.97 74.86
CA GLY A 103 -35.68 23.06 76.02
C GLY A 103 -36.17 22.30 77.26
N LYS A 104 -37.14 21.39 77.11
CA LYS A 104 -37.69 20.58 78.21
C LYS A 104 -36.91 19.28 78.38
N ALA A 105 -36.75 18.84 79.63
CA ALA A 105 -35.99 17.62 79.96
C ALA A 105 -36.55 16.34 79.30
N GLU A 106 -37.86 16.28 79.04
CA GLU A 106 -38.54 15.14 78.40
C GLU A 106 -38.76 15.32 76.89
N GLY A 107 -38.27 16.41 76.29
CA GLY A 107 -38.40 16.66 74.85
C GLY A 107 -37.52 15.74 73.99
N GLU A 108 -37.92 15.54 72.73
CA GLU A 108 -37.14 14.79 71.73
C GLU A 108 -35.80 15.47 71.44
N LEU A 109 -34.73 14.68 71.30
CA LEU A 109 -33.41 15.17 70.95
C LEU A 109 -33.39 15.77 69.53
N GLN A 110 -32.90 17.01 69.41
CA GLN A 110 -32.66 17.64 68.12
C GLN A 110 -31.30 17.21 67.55
N ALA A 111 -31.08 17.49 66.27
CA ALA A 111 -29.76 17.28 65.66
C ALA A 111 -28.71 18.14 66.39
N PRO A 112 -27.53 17.58 66.72
CA PRO A 112 -26.46 18.37 67.31
C PRO A 112 -25.91 19.37 66.30
N LEU A 113 -25.51 20.53 66.81
CA LEU A 113 -24.80 21.56 66.07
C LEU A 113 -23.32 21.47 66.42
N HIS A 114 -22.47 21.59 65.41
CA HIS A 114 -21.03 21.57 65.58
C HIS A 114 -20.44 22.62 64.66
N THR A 115 -19.65 23.55 65.23
CA THR A 115 -19.09 24.68 64.50
C THR A 115 -17.65 24.91 64.91
N ILE A 116 -16.82 25.33 63.96
CA ILE A 116 -15.48 25.88 64.21
C ILE A 116 -15.40 27.30 63.65
N SER A 117 -14.80 28.19 64.44
CA SER A 117 -14.65 29.61 64.13
C SER A 117 -13.24 30.10 64.47
N ASP A 118 -12.81 31.13 63.76
CA ASP A 118 -11.59 31.88 64.06
C ASP A 118 -11.89 32.92 65.17
N ILE A 119 -11.09 32.93 66.24
CA ILE A 119 -11.36 33.77 67.42
C ILE A 119 -11.08 35.26 67.13
N GLU A 120 -10.12 35.57 66.28
CA GLU A 120 -9.73 36.96 65.99
C GLU A 120 -10.72 37.64 65.05
N THR A 121 -11.26 36.89 64.09
CA THR A 121 -12.18 37.42 63.07
C THR A 121 -13.66 37.13 63.35
N GLU A 122 -13.96 36.34 64.38
CA GLU A 122 -15.28 35.80 64.72
C GLU A 122 -15.99 35.09 63.54
N LYS A 123 -15.23 34.69 62.51
CA LYS A 123 -15.78 34.08 61.30
C LYS A 123 -15.96 32.58 61.51
N ILE A 124 -17.16 32.08 61.24
CA ILE A 124 -17.42 30.64 61.16
C ILE A 124 -16.67 30.07 59.94
N LEU A 125 -15.76 29.14 60.21
CA LEU A 125 -14.95 28.47 59.19
C LEU A 125 -15.69 27.26 58.62
N GLU A 126 -16.38 26.50 59.48
CA GLU A 126 -17.21 25.35 59.08
C GLU A 126 -18.32 25.12 60.13
N ASN A 127 -19.51 24.70 59.68
CA ASN A 127 -20.69 24.45 60.53
C ASN A 127 -21.45 23.14 60.19
N ARG A 128 -20.98 22.37 59.19
CA ARG A 128 -21.54 21.06 58.87
C ARG A 128 -21.02 20.02 59.84
N LEU A 129 -21.93 19.33 60.52
CA LEU A 129 -21.63 18.29 61.52
C LEU A 129 -20.65 17.21 61.04
N SER A 130 -20.67 16.83 59.76
CA SER A 130 -19.74 15.85 59.18
C SER A 130 -18.35 16.41 58.87
N GLU A 131 -18.25 17.69 58.53
CA GLU A 131 -17.02 18.31 58.02
C GLU A 131 -16.19 18.97 59.11
N VAL A 132 -16.80 19.43 60.21
CA VAL A 132 -16.04 20.05 61.32
C VAL A 132 -14.92 19.13 61.84
N PRO A 133 -15.12 17.81 62.06
CA PRO A 133 -14.03 16.91 62.44
C PRO A 133 -12.90 16.82 61.41
N ASN A 134 -13.22 16.78 60.10
CA ASN A 134 -12.23 16.74 59.01
C ASN A 134 -11.45 18.06 58.95
N TYR A 135 -12.14 19.19 59.18
CA TYR A 135 -11.52 20.51 59.23
C TYR A 135 -10.59 20.65 60.44
N VAL A 136 -11.00 20.14 61.60
CA VAL A 136 -10.16 20.06 62.79
C VAL A 136 -8.94 19.17 62.55
N GLU A 137 -9.09 18.03 61.86
CA GLU A 137 -7.97 17.16 61.48
C GLU A 137 -6.99 17.88 60.56
N ALA A 138 -7.47 18.58 59.53
CA ALA A 138 -6.62 19.36 58.64
C ALA A 138 -5.86 20.50 59.37
N LEU A 139 -6.49 21.13 60.36
CA LEU A 139 -5.88 22.21 61.15
C LEU A 139 -4.89 21.72 62.21
N THR A 140 -5.14 20.56 62.81
CA THR A 140 -4.36 20.06 63.97
C THR A 140 -3.39 18.93 63.59
N GLY A 141 -3.55 18.33 62.41
CA GLY A 141 -2.83 17.13 61.97
C GLY A 141 -3.28 15.84 62.67
N MET A 142 -4.36 15.90 63.45
CA MET A 142 -4.80 14.81 64.31
C MET A 142 -6.29 14.54 64.11
N ASP A 143 -6.61 13.30 63.71
CA ASP A 143 -7.95 12.77 63.77
C ASP A 143 -8.32 12.38 65.22
N PHE A 144 -9.56 11.95 65.43
CA PHE A 144 -10.04 11.54 66.76
C PHE A 144 -9.19 10.41 67.39
N HIS A 145 -8.75 9.44 66.58
CA HIS A 145 -7.96 8.31 67.07
C HIS A 145 -6.53 8.72 67.45
N ARG A 146 -5.89 9.59 66.67
CA ARG A 146 -4.58 10.17 66.98
C ARG A 146 -4.67 11.05 68.22
N PHE A 147 -5.67 11.92 68.33
CA PHE A 147 -5.83 12.81 69.48
C PHE A 147 -5.97 12.03 70.80
N THR A 148 -6.78 10.96 70.80
CA THR A 148 -7.01 10.10 71.99
C THR A 148 -5.88 9.12 72.30
N ARG A 149 -4.90 8.96 71.41
CA ARG A 149 -3.72 8.10 71.61
C ARG A 149 -2.44 8.88 71.90
N SER A 150 -2.35 10.14 71.48
CA SER A 150 -1.13 10.95 71.57
C SER A 150 -1.24 12.17 72.49
N MET A 151 -2.37 12.88 72.50
CA MET A 151 -2.53 14.14 73.24
C MET A 151 -3.43 13.99 74.48
N LEU A 152 -4.49 13.18 74.38
CA LEU A 152 -5.41 12.87 75.47
C LEU A 152 -5.39 11.37 75.76
N LEU A 153 -4.57 10.94 76.72
CA LEU A 153 -4.53 9.55 77.16
C LEU A 153 -5.74 9.22 78.04
N ALA A 154 -6.83 8.79 77.42
CA ALA A 154 -7.98 8.25 78.14
C ALA A 154 -7.58 7.00 78.94
N GLN A 155 -8.18 6.83 80.12
CA GLN A 155 -7.88 5.71 81.03
C GLN A 155 -8.02 4.36 80.30
N GLY A 156 -6.92 3.61 80.16
CA GLY A 156 -6.86 2.31 79.48
C GLY A 156 -6.48 2.33 77.99
N ALA A 157 -6.57 3.47 77.29
CA ALA A 157 -6.29 3.56 75.85
C ALA A 157 -4.79 3.42 75.50
N PHE A 158 -3.89 3.79 76.41
CA PHE A 158 -2.45 3.63 76.22
C PHE A 158 -2.00 2.16 76.20
N ALA A 159 -2.66 1.29 77.00
CA ALA A 159 -2.39 -0.14 76.99
C ALA A 159 -2.74 -0.78 75.64
N VAL A 160 -3.81 -0.31 74.99
CA VAL A 160 -4.23 -0.77 73.65
C VAL A 160 -3.18 -0.44 72.59
N PHE A 161 -2.54 0.73 72.67
CA PHE A 161 -1.44 1.08 71.77
C PHE A 161 -0.20 0.18 71.97
N LEU A 162 0.17 -0.12 73.24
CA LEU A 162 1.28 -1.02 73.56
C LEU A 162 1.00 -2.48 73.14
N GLN A 163 -0.27 -2.91 73.17
CA GLN A 163 -0.70 -4.27 72.87
C GLN A 163 -1.08 -4.52 71.41
N ALA A 164 -1.27 -3.47 70.59
CA ALA A 164 -1.63 -3.60 69.17
C ALA A 164 -0.64 -4.50 68.41
N SER A 165 -1.07 -5.17 67.35
CA SER A 165 -0.16 -6.00 66.51
C SER A 165 0.80 -5.13 65.68
N GLY A 166 1.86 -5.72 65.11
CA GLY A 166 2.80 -4.98 64.25
C GLY A 166 2.12 -4.30 63.06
N SER A 167 1.14 -4.96 62.44
CA SER A 167 0.32 -4.44 61.34
C SER A 167 -0.64 -3.33 61.76
N GLU A 168 -1.07 -3.27 63.02
CA GLU A 168 -1.94 -2.20 63.54
C GLU A 168 -1.14 -1.02 64.09
N ARG A 169 0.09 -1.27 64.57
CA ARG A 169 1.03 -0.23 65.01
C ARG A 169 1.68 0.50 63.83
N ALA A 170 1.99 -0.20 62.74
CA ALA A 170 2.69 0.37 61.59
C ALA A 170 1.97 1.60 60.99
N PRO A 171 0.65 1.60 60.73
CA PRO A 171 -0.05 2.78 60.21
C PRO A 171 -0.03 3.96 61.17
N ILE A 172 -0.11 3.71 62.48
CA ILE A 172 -0.07 4.76 63.51
C ILE A 172 1.30 5.42 63.55
N LEU A 173 2.37 4.61 63.50
CA LEU A 173 3.75 5.10 63.49
C LEU A 173 4.08 5.81 62.17
N GLU A 174 3.62 5.28 61.05
CA GLU A 174 3.80 5.87 59.71
C GLU A 174 3.19 7.27 59.63
N GLN A 175 1.98 7.43 60.19
CA GLN A 175 1.28 8.71 60.22
C GLN A 175 1.83 9.70 61.25
N ILE A 176 2.38 9.23 62.38
CA ILE A 176 3.06 10.08 63.37
C ILE A 176 4.40 10.58 62.84
N THR A 177 5.13 9.74 62.09
CA THR A 177 6.46 10.06 61.57
C THR A 177 6.42 10.69 60.17
N GLY A 178 5.24 10.75 59.54
CA GLY A 178 5.07 11.29 58.19
C GLY A 178 5.69 10.42 57.09
N THR A 179 5.82 9.12 57.32
CA THR A 179 6.49 8.17 56.41
C THR A 179 5.52 7.46 55.46
N GLU A 180 4.34 8.02 55.23
CA GLU A 180 3.27 7.50 54.35
C GLU A 180 3.75 7.20 52.91
N ILE A 181 4.85 7.84 52.51
CA ILE A 181 5.53 7.64 51.23
C ILE A 181 5.98 6.18 51.02
N TYR A 182 6.35 5.43 52.07
CA TYR A 182 6.87 4.07 51.91
C TYR A 182 5.76 3.06 51.58
N GLY A 183 4.55 3.26 52.13
CA GLY A 183 3.36 2.51 51.69
C GLY A 183 3.08 2.72 50.21
N VAL A 184 3.12 3.98 49.73
CA VAL A 184 2.91 4.32 48.32
C VAL A 184 3.98 3.70 47.41
N ILE A 185 5.26 3.75 47.81
CA ILE A 185 6.36 3.14 47.07
C ILE A 185 6.18 1.61 46.98
N SER A 186 5.80 0.96 48.08
CA SER A 186 5.56 -0.49 48.10
C SER A 186 4.45 -0.91 47.13
N SER A 187 3.35 -0.15 47.08
CA SER A 187 2.26 -0.38 46.13
C SER A 187 2.71 -0.24 44.69
N ALA A 188 3.47 0.82 44.37
CA ALA A 188 3.97 1.06 43.01
C ALA A 188 4.96 -0.03 42.53
N VAL A 189 5.81 -0.54 43.43
CA VAL A 189 6.72 -1.65 43.13
C VAL A 189 5.95 -2.94 42.82
N TYR A 190 4.92 -3.24 43.61
CA TYR A 190 4.08 -4.41 43.39
C TYR A 190 3.33 -4.33 42.05
N GLU A 191 2.72 -3.19 41.74
CA GLU A 191 2.05 -2.96 40.45
C GLU A 191 2.99 -3.13 39.27
N ARG A 192 4.20 -2.57 39.34
CA ARG A 192 5.20 -2.71 38.28
C ARG A 192 5.66 -4.15 38.11
N HIS A 193 5.93 -4.86 39.20
CA HIS A 193 6.31 -6.27 39.11
C HIS A 193 5.24 -7.10 38.39
N GLN A 194 3.97 -6.87 38.72
CA GLN A 194 2.86 -7.59 38.10
C GLN A 194 2.75 -7.31 36.60
N GLN A 195 2.99 -6.06 36.17
CA GLN A 195 2.99 -5.69 34.75
C GLN A 195 4.14 -6.36 33.98
N GLU A 196 5.36 -6.33 34.54
CA GLU A 196 6.54 -6.93 33.90
C GLU A 196 6.41 -8.47 33.82
N GLU A 197 5.83 -9.11 34.83
CA GLU A 197 5.57 -10.56 34.80
C GLU A 197 4.56 -10.93 33.70
N LEU A 198 3.54 -10.09 33.48
CA LEU A 198 2.55 -10.27 32.43
C LEU A 198 3.17 -10.11 31.03
N MET A 199 4.04 -9.12 30.84
CA MET A 199 4.81 -8.94 29.60
C MET A 199 5.75 -10.12 29.34
N ALA A 200 6.46 -10.60 30.37
CA ALA A 200 7.34 -11.75 30.24
C ALA A 200 6.57 -13.01 29.78
N ARG A 201 5.39 -13.28 30.37
CA ARG A 201 4.54 -14.40 29.95
C ARG A 201 4.03 -14.26 28.51
N GLN A 202 3.73 -13.04 28.06
CA GLN A 202 3.35 -12.79 26.67
C GLN A 202 4.50 -13.09 25.71
N LEU A 203 5.71 -12.61 26.01
CA LEU A 203 6.90 -12.90 25.22
C LEU A 203 7.25 -14.40 25.20
N GLU A 204 7.10 -15.11 26.32
CA GLU A 204 7.27 -16.57 26.37
C GLU A 204 6.24 -17.30 25.50
N SER A 205 4.99 -16.82 25.48
CA SER A 205 3.95 -17.37 24.59
C SER A 205 4.23 -17.09 23.11
N GLU A 206 4.79 -15.92 22.77
CA GLU A 206 5.19 -15.59 21.40
C GLU A 206 6.38 -16.44 20.95
N LEU A 207 7.38 -16.62 21.81
CA LEU A 207 8.51 -17.52 21.57
C LEU A 207 8.07 -18.97 21.38
N ALA A 208 7.06 -19.43 22.12
CA ALA A 208 6.51 -20.77 21.97
C ALA A 208 5.79 -21.02 20.63
N MET A 209 5.39 -19.97 19.90
CA MET A 209 4.84 -20.08 18.54
C MET A 209 5.92 -20.13 17.45
N ILE A 210 7.18 -19.84 17.80
CA ILE A 210 8.30 -19.90 16.87
C ILE A 210 8.88 -21.32 16.95
N ASP A 211 8.59 -22.13 15.93
CA ASP A 211 9.25 -23.43 15.76
C ASP A 211 10.74 -23.23 15.51
N ILE A 212 11.56 -23.42 16.54
CA ILE A 212 13.01 -23.40 16.44
C ILE A 212 13.44 -24.76 15.89
N PHE A 213 13.79 -24.79 14.60
CA PHE A 213 14.30 -26.00 13.96
C PHE A 213 15.58 -26.48 14.66
N THR A 214 15.65 -27.78 14.92
CA THR A 214 16.87 -28.40 15.41
C THR A 214 17.95 -28.41 14.32
N ASP A 215 19.23 -28.47 14.71
CA ASP A 215 20.34 -28.55 13.75
C ASP A 215 20.18 -29.72 12.77
N GLU A 216 19.54 -30.81 13.20
CA GLU A 216 19.23 -31.98 12.37
C GLU A 216 18.15 -31.70 11.32
N GLN A 217 17.10 -30.93 11.68
CA GLN A 217 16.07 -30.47 10.74
C GLN A 217 16.63 -29.46 9.75
N ILE A 218 17.50 -28.55 10.20
CA ILE A 218 18.19 -27.59 9.33
C ILE A 218 19.05 -28.33 8.30
N ASN A 219 19.83 -29.33 8.74
CA ASN A 219 20.65 -30.15 7.84
C ASN A 219 19.81 -30.92 6.83
N GLN A 220 18.68 -31.52 7.23
CA GLN A 220 17.76 -32.20 6.30
C GLN A 220 17.18 -31.24 5.25
N ILE A 221 16.76 -30.04 5.67
CA ILE A 221 16.23 -29.03 4.75
C ILE A 221 17.33 -28.54 3.79
N GLN A 222 18.56 -28.35 4.28
CA GLN A 222 19.70 -27.99 3.44
C GLN A 222 20.05 -29.08 2.42
N GLU A 223 20.04 -30.36 2.82
CA GLU A 223 20.22 -31.48 1.90
C GLU A 223 19.13 -31.49 0.81
N GLN A 224 17.85 -31.33 1.18
CA GLN A 224 16.76 -31.23 0.21
C GLN A 224 16.91 -30.03 -0.73
N ILE A 225 17.38 -28.89 -0.24
CA ILE A 225 17.67 -27.71 -1.07
C ILE A 225 18.77 -28.04 -2.08
N THR A 226 19.88 -28.65 -1.64
CA THR A 226 20.98 -29.00 -2.55
C THR A 226 20.57 -30.04 -3.59
N GLU A 227 19.73 -31.02 -3.22
CA GLU A 227 19.20 -32.01 -4.15
C GLU A 227 18.26 -31.36 -5.18
N ARG A 228 17.34 -30.50 -4.75
CA ARG A 228 16.45 -29.76 -5.65
C ARG A 228 17.22 -28.81 -6.57
N GLN A 229 18.29 -28.18 -6.08
CA GLN A 229 19.17 -27.35 -6.90
C GLN A 229 19.86 -28.16 -8.01
N LYS A 230 20.35 -29.37 -7.70
CA LYS A 230 20.89 -30.29 -8.73
C LYS A 230 19.84 -30.66 -9.78
N ILE A 231 18.61 -30.95 -9.35
CA ILE A 231 17.51 -31.25 -10.27
C ILE A 231 17.21 -30.05 -11.17
N ILE A 232 17.13 -28.83 -10.63
CA ILE A 232 16.90 -27.61 -11.40
C ILE A 232 18.00 -27.40 -12.46
N LEU A 233 19.27 -27.61 -12.10
CA LEU A 233 20.37 -27.50 -13.06
C LEU A 233 20.24 -28.51 -14.20
N SER A 234 19.94 -29.77 -13.89
CA SER A 234 19.73 -30.82 -14.90
C SER A 234 18.54 -30.52 -15.83
N LEU A 235 17.47 -29.93 -15.30
CA LEU A 235 16.30 -29.55 -16.10
C LEU A 235 16.60 -28.34 -16.99
N LYS A 236 17.40 -27.37 -16.52
CA LYS A 236 17.86 -26.25 -17.35
C LYS A 236 18.68 -26.71 -18.53
N GLU A 237 19.61 -27.65 -18.34
CA GLU A 237 20.40 -28.23 -19.43
C GLU A 237 19.48 -28.95 -20.44
N LYS A 238 18.50 -29.72 -19.97
CA LYS A 238 17.51 -30.36 -20.85
C LYS A 238 16.69 -29.35 -21.65
N ILE A 239 16.20 -28.28 -21.02
CA ILE A 239 15.45 -27.21 -21.70
C ILE A 239 16.31 -26.55 -22.77
N GLN A 240 17.58 -26.25 -22.48
CA GLN A 240 18.50 -25.68 -23.47
C GLN A 240 18.70 -26.62 -24.66
N SER A 241 18.92 -27.92 -24.40
CA SER A 241 19.10 -28.90 -25.48
C SER A 241 17.85 -29.03 -26.36
N ILE A 242 16.65 -29.05 -25.78
CA ILE A 242 15.37 -29.11 -26.50
C ILE A 242 15.13 -27.81 -27.28
N SER A 243 15.49 -26.64 -26.72
CA SER A 243 15.36 -25.36 -27.42
C SER A 243 16.22 -25.33 -28.69
N ILE A 244 17.45 -25.82 -28.62
CA ILE A 244 18.34 -25.91 -29.79
C ILE A 244 17.73 -26.87 -30.83
N GLN A 245 17.24 -28.04 -30.41
CA GLN A 245 16.58 -28.99 -31.32
C GLN A 245 15.35 -28.39 -32.00
N LYS A 246 14.55 -27.62 -31.27
CA LYS A 246 13.37 -26.93 -31.81
C LYS A 246 13.77 -25.89 -32.87
N GLN A 247 14.78 -25.05 -32.58
CA GLN A 247 15.29 -24.08 -33.55
C GLN A 247 15.81 -24.74 -34.83
N TRP A 248 16.48 -25.88 -34.70
CA TRP A 248 16.92 -26.67 -35.85
C TRP A 248 15.75 -27.19 -36.69
N GLN A 249 14.70 -27.71 -36.04
CA GLN A 249 13.49 -28.18 -36.72
C GLN A 249 12.75 -27.05 -37.44
N GLU A 250 12.65 -25.87 -36.83
CA GLU A 250 12.05 -24.68 -37.46
C GLU A 250 12.86 -24.27 -38.70
N LYS A 251 14.19 -24.23 -38.59
CA LYS A 251 15.07 -23.89 -39.72
C LYS A 251 14.99 -24.91 -40.87
N ILE A 252 14.91 -26.20 -40.56
CA ILE A 252 14.71 -27.25 -41.58
C ILE A 252 13.40 -27.01 -42.32
N ARG A 253 12.30 -26.75 -41.59
CA ARG A 253 10.98 -26.49 -42.18
C ARG A 253 10.98 -25.26 -43.09
N ASP A 254 11.70 -24.20 -42.71
CA ASP A 254 11.80 -22.99 -43.53
C ASP A 254 12.62 -23.27 -44.81
N LEU A 255 13.73 -24.00 -44.71
CA LEU A 255 14.52 -24.42 -45.86
C LEU A 255 13.76 -25.36 -46.80
N GLU A 256 12.92 -26.24 -46.27
CA GLU A 256 12.04 -27.11 -47.09
C GLU A 256 11.05 -26.27 -47.91
N LYS A 257 10.44 -25.25 -47.30
CA LYS A 257 9.57 -24.31 -48.04
C LYS A 257 10.32 -23.51 -49.09
N GLU A 258 11.53 -23.05 -48.79
CA GLU A 258 12.38 -22.37 -49.78
C GLU A 258 12.71 -23.30 -50.96
N LEU A 259 13.03 -24.56 -50.68
CA LEU A 259 13.27 -25.57 -51.73
C LEU A 259 12.03 -25.81 -52.60
N GLU A 260 10.84 -25.89 -51.99
CA GLU A 260 9.58 -26.00 -52.74
C GLU A 260 9.34 -24.79 -53.64
N ASN A 261 9.57 -23.58 -53.13
CA ASN A 261 9.44 -22.35 -53.91
C ASN A 261 10.43 -22.29 -55.07
N ILE A 262 11.71 -22.61 -54.83
CA ILE A 262 12.73 -22.66 -55.87
C ILE A 262 12.40 -23.73 -56.92
N ALA A 263 11.89 -24.89 -56.50
CA ALA A 263 11.46 -25.94 -57.42
C ALA A 263 10.29 -25.47 -58.31
N TYR A 264 9.33 -24.76 -57.72
CA TYR A 264 8.23 -24.14 -58.46
C TYR A 264 8.73 -23.08 -59.46
N GLU A 265 9.59 -22.16 -59.03
CA GLU A 265 10.18 -21.13 -59.91
C GLU A 265 10.98 -21.74 -61.06
N LYS A 266 11.74 -22.81 -60.79
CA LYS A 266 12.47 -23.54 -61.82
C LYS A 266 11.53 -24.11 -62.88
N ILE A 267 10.43 -24.75 -62.47
CA ILE A 267 9.43 -25.30 -63.41
C ILE A 267 8.80 -24.16 -64.22
N LYS A 268 8.45 -23.05 -63.57
CA LYS A 268 7.89 -21.86 -64.23
C LYS A 268 8.86 -21.32 -65.29
N LEU A 269 10.12 -21.05 -64.92
CA LEU A 269 11.15 -20.57 -65.85
C LEU A 269 11.40 -21.55 -67.00
N GLN A 270 11.38 -22.86 -66.75
CA GLN A 270 11.50 -23.86 -67.82
C GLN A 270 10.35 -23.75 -68.82
N SER A 271 9.11 -23.66 -68.35
CA SER A 271 7.95 -23.49 -69.23
C SER A 271 7.95 -22.16 -70.00
N GLU A 272 8.39 -21.06 -69.39
CA GLU A 272 8.58 -19.76 -70.07
C GLU A 272 9.69 -19.85 -71.14
N THR A 273 10.78 -20.56 -70.85
CA THR A 273 11.89 -20.75 -71.80
C THR A 273 11.44 -21.61 -72.99
N GLU A 274 10.68 -22.67 -72.75
CA GLU A 274 10.09 -23.51 -73.79
C GLU A 274 9.08 -22.72 -74.65
N ALA A 275 8.24 -21.89 -74.02
CA ALA A 275 7.31 -21.02 -74.74
C ALA A 275 8.02 -19.95 -75.59
N PHE A 276 9.21 -19.49 -75.17
CA PHE A 276 10.00 -18.49 -75.90
C PHE A 276 10.96 -19.09 -76.94
N ALA A 277 11.19 -20.40 -76.93
CA ALA A 277 12.00 -21.12 -77.92
C ALA A 277 11.66 -20.79 -79.39
N PRO A 278 10.39 -20.72 -79.84
CA PRO A 278 10.07 -20.37 -81.23
C PRO A 278 10.49 -18.95 -81.61
N GLU A 279 10.45 -17.97 -80.69
CA GLU A 279 10.91 -16.61 -80.95
C GLU A 279 12.43 -16.53 -81.07
N ILE A 280 13.16 -17.36 -80.30
CA ILE A 280 14.62 -17.51 -80.46
C ILE A 280 14.95 -18.07 -81.85
N ASP A 281 14.23 -19.09 -82.31
CA ASP A 281 14.47 -19.66 -83.64
C ASP A 281 14.08 -18.69 -84.76
N ARG A 282 13.02 -17.90 -84.57
CA ARG A 282 12.67 -16.79 -85.47
C ARG A 282 13.76 -15.73 -85.52
N LEU A 283 14.36 -15.37 -84.39
CA LEU A 283 15.49 -14.44 -84.32
C LEU A 283 16.71 -15.00 -85.07
N LYS A 284 17.08 -16.27 -84.86
CA LYS A 284 18.18 -16.91 -85.60
C LYS A 284 17.94 -16.90 -87.11
N LEU A 285 16.71 -17.12 -87.55
CA LEU A 285 16.35 -17.03 -88.97
C LEU A 285 16.43 -15.59 -89.49
N ALA A 286 16.02 -14.60 -88.68
CA ALA A 286 16.12 -13.20 -89.03
C ALA A 286 17.59 -12.74 -89.11
N GLU A 287 18.47 -13.18 -88.20
CA GLU A 287 19.90 -12.93 -88.24
C GLU A 287 20.55 -13.53 -89.49
N LYS A 288 20.24 -14.80 -89.82
CA LYS A 288 20.68 -15.44 -91.08
C LYS A 288 20.16 -14.72 -92.32
N ALA A 289 18.93 -14.21 -92.30
CA ALA A 289 18.39 -13.42 -93.40
C ALA A 289 19.09 -12.07 -93.52
N ALA A 290 19.42 -11.42 -92.40
CA ALA A 290 20.16 -10.16 -92.37
C ALA A 290 21.59 -10.30 -92.92
N GLU A 291 22.25 -11.43 -92.71
CA GLU A 291 23.56 -11.73 -93.33
C GLU A 291 23.49 -11.74 -94.88
N LEU A 292 22.36 -12.19 -95.44
CA LEU A 292 22.15 -12.28 -96.89
C LEU A 292 21.61 -10.99 -97.50
N ASP A 293 21.18 -10.02 -96.69
CA ASP A 293 20.57 -8.78 -97.16
C ASP A 293 21.51 -7.94 -98.07
N PRO A 294 22.80 -7.72 -97.73
CA PRO A 294 23.72 -7.01 -98.62
C PRO A 294 23.91 -7.72 -99.97
N ALA A 295 24.00 -9.05 -99.97
CA ALA A 295 24.14 -9.85 -101.17
C ALA A 295 22.86 -9.83 -102.01
N TYR A 296 21.68 -9.92 -101.38
CA TYR A 296 20.37 -9.85 -102.05
C TYR A 296 20.14 -8.47 -102.69
N VAL A 297 20.47 -7.38 -101.98
CA VAL A 297 20.42 -6.02 -102.52
C VAL A 297 21.37 -5.88 -103.73
N SER A 298 22.59 -6.43 -103.66
CA SER A 298 23.54 -6.42 -104.78
C SER A 298 23.06 -7.23 -106.00
N LEU A 299 22.39 -8.38 -105.78
CA LEU A 299 21.78 -9.20 -106.82
C LEU A 299 20.60 -8.49 -107.47
N GLN A 300 19.77 -7.82 -106.67
CA GLN A 300 18.62 -7.06 -107.17
C GLN A 300 19.08 -5.86 -108.01
N ALA A 301 20.14 -5.17 -107.57
CA ALA A 301 20.80 -4.13 -108.35
C ALA A 301 21.38 -4.67 -109.66
N SER A 302 22.08 -5.81 -109.62
CA SER A 302 22.65 -6.49 -110.80
C SER A 302 21.57 -6.96 -111.79
N ARG A 303 20.43 -7.47 -111.30
CA ARG A 303 19.28 -7.87 -112.13
C ARG A 303 18.63 -6.66 -112.81
N ARG A 304 18.53 -5.52 -112.11
CA ARG A 304 18.06 -4.26 -112.70
C ARG A 304 19.02 -3.75 -113.78
N ALA A 305 20.33 -3.81 -113.53
CA ALA A 305 21.36 -3.46 -114.51
C ALA A 305 21.31 -4.37 -115.74
N SER A 306 21.25 -5.70 -115.56
CA SER A 306 21.11 -6.66 -116.67
C SER A 306 19.82 -6.47 -117.48
N GLY A 307 18.73 -6.06 -116.83
CA GLY A 307 17.49 -5.68 -117.51
C GLY A 307 17.61 -4.40 -118.35
N GLN A 308 18.44 -3.43 -117.93
CA GLN A 308 18.75 -2.22 -118.69
C GLN A 308 19.71 -2.51 -119.86
N GLU A 309 20.73 -3.34 -119.63
CA GLU A 309 21.68 -3.79 -120.65
C GLU A 309 21.00 -4.63 -121.74
N LYS A 310 20.03 -5.50 -121.40
CA LYS A 310 19.22 -6.22 -122.40
C LYS A 310 18.40 -5.28 -123.29
N LYS A 311 17.91 -4.16 -122.76
CA LYS A 311 17.22 -3.12 -123.54
C LYS A 311 18.16 -2.32 -124.43
N GLN A 312 19.41 -2.09 -124.00
CA GLN A 312 20.45 -1.48 -124.82
C GLN A 312 20.93 -2.43 -125.93
N LEU A 313 21.06 -3.74 -125.64
CA LEU A 313 21.46 -4.76 -126.61
C LEU A 313 20.47 -4.89 -127.78
N SER A 314 19.16 -4.80 -127.52
CA SER A 314 18.15 -4.82 -128.59
C SER A 314 18.17 -3.60 -129.52
N SER A 315 18.84 -2.51 -129.13
CA SER A 315 18.94 -1.27 -129.91
C SER A 315 20.22 -1.15 -130.74
N LEU A 316 21.25 -1.96 -130.44
CA LEU A 316 22.56 -1.95 -131.10
C LEU A 316 22.76 -3.08 -132.12
N GLN A 317 21.81 -4.03 -132.20
CA GLN A 317 21.83 -5.18 -133.12
C GLN A 317 21.78 -4.80 -134.62
N PRO A 318 21.01 -3.79 -135.09
CA PRO A 318 20.94 -3.44 -136.51
C PRO A 318 22.17 -2.67 -137.05
N GLN A 319 22.97 -2.07 -136.16
CA GLN A 319 24.15 -1.26 -136.53
C GLN A 319 25.44 -2.09 -136.69
N PHE A 320 25.42 -3.35 -136.24
CA PHE A 320 26.56 -4.28 -136.34
C PHE A 320 26.64 -4.97 -137.72
N ASP A 321 25.51 -5.19 -138.39
CA ASP A 321 25.45 -5.90 -139.68
C ASP A 321 25.89 -5.05 -140.88
N GLU A 322 25.81 -3.71 -140.78
CA GLU A 322 26.23 -2.76 -141.82
C GLU A 322 27.75 -2.47 -141.77
N ALA A 323 28.38 -2.60 -140.60
CA ALA A 323 29.82 -2.43 -140.40
C ALA A 323 30.66 -3.65 -140.83
N ARG A 324 30.03 -4.83 -141.01
CA ARG A 324 30.71 -6.09 -141.36
C ARG A 324 31.01 -6.24 -142.86
N ALA A 325 30.28 -5.55 -143.73
CA ALA A 325 30.47 -5.57 -145.20
C ALA A 325 31.62 -4.66 -145.69
N ALA A 326 32.01 -3.65 -144.91
CA ALA A 326 33.08 -2.70 -145.27
C ALA A 326 34.50 -3.19 -144.91
N ALA A 327 34.63 -4.20 -144.04
CA ALA A 327 35.90 -4.69 -143.50
C ALA A 327 36.67 -5.64 -144.45
N GLN A 328 36.05 -6.14 -145.52
CA GLN A 328 36.65 -7.12 -146.44
C GLN A 328 37.55 -6.49 -147.52
N LYS A 329 37.54 -5.15 -147.68
CA LYS A 329 38.36 -4.40 -148.66
C LYS A 329 39.68 -3.83 -148.12
N ALA A 330 39.99 -3.98 -146.83
CA ALA A 330 41.20 -3.43 -146.21
C ALA A 330 42.38 -4.43 -146.14
N ALA A 331 42.31 -5.53 -146.91
CA ALA A 331 43.30 -6.61 -146.94
C ALA A 331 44.62 -6.27 -147.67
N GLU A 332 44.71 -5.16 -148.39
CA GLU A 332 45.89 -4.82 -149.20
C GLU A 332 46.92 -3.91 -148.49
N LYS A 333 46.63 -3.34 -147.31
CA LYS A 333 47.58 -2.45 -146.59
C LYS A 333 48.37 -3.15 -145.48
N ARG A 334 48.41 -4.48 -145.54
CA ARG A 334 49.24 -5.40 -144.76
C ARG A 334 50.76 -5.16 -144.88
N GLN A 335 51.20 -4.32 -145.82
CA GLN A 335 52.63 -4.09 -146.09
C GLN A 335 53.27 -2.93 -145.28
N LYS A 336 52.49 -2.13 -144.53
CA LYS A 336 53.00 -0.94 -143.78
C LYS A 336 53.09 -1.12 -142.25
N THR A 337 52.61 -2.22 -141.69
CA THR A 337 52.41 -2.40 -140.24
C THR A 337 53.55 -3.13 -139.53
N GLU A 338 54.66 -3.40 -140.22
CA GLU A 338 55.89 -3.96 -139.62
C GLU A 338 56.68 -2.88 -138.84
N GLN A 339 56.55 -1.60 -139.23
CA GLN A 339 57.32 -0.49 -138.65
C GLN A 339 56.73 0.10 -137.35
N LYS A 340 55.45 -0.17 -137.02
CA LYS A 340 54.79 0.34 -135.80
C LYS A 340 55.07 -0.47 -134.53
N ARG A 341 55.50 -1.73 -134.65
CA ARG A 341 55.80 -2.62 -133.51
C ARG A 341 56.93 -2.09 -132.62
N LEU A 342 57.88 -1.37 -133.20
CA LEU A 342 59.08 -0.89 -132.48
C LEU A 342 58.83 0.38 -131.63
N ALA A 343 57.72 1.11 -131.85
CA ALA A 343 57.41 2.34 -131.09
C ALA A 343 56.58 2.09 -129.80
N ALA A 344 55.81 1.00 -129.74
CA ALA A 344 54.93 0.70 -128.60
C ALA A 344 55.68 0.12 -127.37
N GLN A 345 56.88 -0.44 -127.54
CA GLN A 345 57.70 -0.95 -126.43
C GLN A 345 58.39 0.14 -125.60
N GLU A 346 58.61 1.34 -126.15
CA GLU A 346 59.27 2.45 -125.45
C GLU A 346 58.33 3.17 -124.46
N ALA A 347 57.02 3.22 -124.74
CA ALA A 347 56.02 3.91 -123.92
C ALA A 347 55.74 3.23 -122.56
N ILE A 348 55.90 1.90 -122.49
CA ILE A 348 55.71 1.12 -121.26
C ILE A 348 56.88 1.34 -120.28
N ARG A 349 58.10 1.58 -120.78
CA ARG A 349 59.29 1.82 -119.94
C ARG A 349 59.21 3.13 -119.15
N VAL A 350 58.53 4.15 -119.69
CA VAL A 350 58.47 5.49 -119.09
C VAL A 350 57.37 5.62 -118.02
N ALA A 351 56.26 4.88 -118.13
CA ALA A 351 55.11 5.01 -117.21
C ALA A 351 55.20 4.15 -115.92
N ALA A 352 56.02 3.10 -115.92
CA ALA A 352 56.14 2.15 -114.80
C ALA A 352 56.53 2.78 -113.43
N PRO A 353 57.47 3.73 -113.31
CA PRO A 353 57.84 4.29 -112.00
C PRO A 353 56.76 5.19 -111.37
N LEU A 354 55.96 5.89 -112.18
CA LEU A 354 54.87 6.76 -111.70
C LEU A 354 53.68 5.95 -111.15
N ILE A 355 53.35 4.81 -111.78
CA ILE A 355 52.28 3.90 -111.32
C ILE A 355 52.64 3.26 -109.97
N ARG A 356 53.91 2.96 -109.73
CA ARG A 356 54.38 2.39 -108.45
C ARG A 356 54.28 3.38 -107.29
N GLN A 357 54.70 4.63 -107.48
CA GLN A 357 54.61 5.68 -106.46
C GLN A 357 53.15 5.98 -106.07
N ALA A 358 52.23 5.94 -107.04
CA ALA A 358 50.80 6.11 -106.79
C ALA A 358 50.22 5.00 -105.88
N ARG A 359 50.62 3.73 -106.08
CA ARG A 359 50.18 2.59 -105.26
C ARG A 359 50.71 2.61 -103.83
N GLU A 360 51.97 3.01 -103.64
CA GLU A 360 52.56 3.15 -102.30
C GLU A 360 51.80 4.18 -101.45
N MET A 361 51.38 5.29 -102.06
CA MET A 361 50.57 6.32 -101.39
C MET A 361 49.13 5.87 -101.13
N ASP A 362 48.50 5.09 -102.02
CA ASP A 362 47.16 4.53 -101.80
C ASP A 362 47.12 3.53 -100.63
N LEU A 363 48.17 2.71 -100.50
CA LEU A 363 48.33 1.78 -99.37
C LEU A 363 48.52 2.54 -98.04
N LEU A 364 49.39 3.55 -98.02
CA LEU A 364 49.60 4.42 -96.87
C LEU A 364 48.32 5.14 -96.43
N LEU A 365 47.51 5.62 -97.39
CA LEU A 365 46.22 6.24 -97.11
C LEU A 365 45.24 5.23 -96.49
N SER A 366 45.13 4.02 -97.04
CA SER A 366 44.24 2.98 -96.51
C SER A 366 44.60 2.59 -95.06
N GLU A 367 45.88 2.40 -94.76
CA GLU A 367 46.35 2.07 -93.41
C GLU A 367 46.08 3.20 -92.40
N LYS A 368 46.34 4.46 -92.78
CA LYS A 368 46.09 5.63 -91.94
C LYS A 368 44.60 5.87 -91.72
N GLU A 369 43.76 5.71 -92.75
CA GLU A 369 42.30 5.83 -92.65
C GLU A 369 41.68 4.77 -91.74
N LYS A 370 42.16 3.52 -91.83
CA LYS A 370 41.75 2.44 -90.91
C LYS A 370 42.10 2.77 -89.45
N ASN A 371 43.32 3.24 -89.17
CA ASN A 371 43.75 3.63 -87.82
C ASN A 371 42.90 4.79 -87.24
N ILE A 372 42.56 5.79 -88.06
CA ILE A 372 41.65 6.87 -87.64
C ILE A 372 40.25 6.33 -87.32
N SER A 373 39.73 5.39 -88.12
CA SER A 373 38.41 4.81 -87.89
C SER A 373 38.33 4.03 -86.57
N GLU A 374 39.36 3.25 -86.23
CA GLU A 374 39.47 2.50 -84.98
C GLU A 374 39.55 3.45 -83.78
N ARG A 375 40.40 4.49 -83.87
CA ARG A 375 40.54 5.51 -82.81
C ARG A 375 39.27 6.36 -82.61
N ARG A 376 38.53 6.67 -83.67
CA ARG A 376 37.22 7.35 -83.57
C ARG A 376 36.20 6.49 -82.82
N ASN A 377 36.20 5.19 -83.05
CA ASN A 377 35.33 4.26 -82.32
C ASN A 377 35.70 4.20 -80.83
N ASP A 378 37.00 4.20 -80.50
CA ASP A 378 37.44 4.22 -79.11
C ASP A 378 37.17 5.56 -78.39
N LEU A 379 37.24 6.70 -79.10
CA LEU A 379 36.80 7.98 -78.57
C LEU A 379 35.29 7.97 -78.24
N LYS A 380 34.46 7.45 -79.15
CA LYS A 380 33.01 7.32 -78.93
C LYS A 380 32.67 6.42 -77.74
N LYS A 381 33.47 5.37 -77.48
CA LYS A 381 33.29 4.51 -76.29
C LYS A 381 33.56 5.30 -75.00
N ASP A 382 34.61 6.10 -74.97
CA ASP A 382 34.96 6.89 -73.78
C ASP A 382 33.95 8.03 -73.56
N GLU A 383 33.45 8.70 -74.60
CA GLU A 383 32.38 9.71 -74.49
C GLU A 383 31.05 9.12 -73.96
N LYS A 384 30.71 7.90 -74.40
CA LYS A 384 29.55 7.17 -73.84
C LYS A 384 29.75 6.80 -72.37
N LYS A 385 30.96 6.39 -71.97
CA LYS A 385 31.29 6.11 -70.57
C LYS A 385 31.20 7.39 -69.72
N TYR A 386 31.73 8.51 -70.21
CA TYR A 386 31.68 9.80 -69.52
C TYR A 386 30.25 10.23 -69.24
N THR A 387 29.39 10.24 -70.26
CA THR A 387 27.96 10.60 -70.10
C THR A 387 27.20 9.65 -69.16
N SER A 388 27.59 8.37 -69.09
CA SER A 388 27.00 7.42 -68.13
C SER A 388 27.43 7.69 -66.68
N LEU A 389 28.71 8.00 -66.45
CA LEU A 389 29.24 8.34 -65.13
C LEU A 389 28.73 9.70 -64.64
N GLU A 390 28.57 10.67 -65.55
CA GLU A 390 28.00 11.99 -65.25
C GLU A 390 26.55 11.88 -64.77
N LYS A 391 25.74 11.02 -65.39
CA LYS A 391 24.37 10.72 -64.91
C LYS A 391 24.37 10.06 -63.53
N GLN A 392 25.29 9.14 -63.26
CA GLN A 392 25.42 8.50 -61.95
C GLN A 392 25.81 9.53 -60.87
N LEU A 393 26.73 10.45 -61.19
CA LEU A 393 27.12 11.53 -60.29
C LEU A 393 25.93 12.43 -59.93
N GLN A 394 25.13 12.85 -60.91
CA GLN A 394 23.93 13.65 -60.68
C GLN A 394 22.90 12.92 -59.79
N GLN A 395 22.72 11.61 -59.97
CA GLN A 395 21.82 10.82 -59.12
C GLN A 395 22.30 10.75 -57.66
N ILE A 396 23.61 10.64 -57.43
CA ILE A 396 24.19 10.63 -56.08
C ILE A 396 24.06 12.01 -55.43
N GLU A 397 24.29 13.09 -56.18
CA GLU A 397 24.13 14.46 -55.66
C GLU A 397 22.68 14.76 -55.23
N MET A 398 21.68 14.29 -55.99
CA MET A 398 20.27 14.38 -55.57
C MET A 398 20.00 13.59 -54.27
N ARG A 399 20.51 12.36 -54.15
CA ARG A 399 20.35 11.54 -52.93
C ARG A 399 21.01 12.18 -51.71
N GLN A 400 22.17 12.81 -51.88
CA GLN A 400 22.84 13.55 -50.80
C GLN A 400 21.97 14.72 -50.30
N MET A 401 21.36 15.48 -51.22
CA MET A 401 20.47 16.59 -50.87
C MET A 401 19.21 16.12 -50.15
N GLU A 402 18.59 15.02 -50.61
CA GLU A 402 17.43 14.42 -49.94
C GLU A 402 17.77 13.92 -48.52
N ASN A 403 18.93 13.29 -48.35
CA ASN A 403 19.38 12.81 -47.04
C ASN A 403 19.67 13.95 -46.07
N GLU A 404 20.25 15.06 -46.53
CA GLU A 404 20.45 16.23 -45.66
C GLU A 404 19.14 16.89 -45.23
N ASN A 405 18.16 17.03 -46.14
CA ASN A 405 16.83 17.52 -45.78
C ASN A 405 16.12 16.62 -44.75
N LYS A 406 16.24 15.29 -44.89
CA LYS A 406 15.69 14.34 -43.90
C LYS A 406 16.38 14.46 -42.54
N LYS A 407 17.70 14.61 -42.56
CA LYS A 407 18.53 14.76 -41.36
C LYS A 407 18.19 16.03 -40.59
N GLU A 408 17.98 17.15 -41.27
CA GLU A 408 17.63 18.42 -40.64
C GLU A 408 16.26 18.31 -39.92
N LYS A 409 15.26 17.73 -40.58
CA LYS A 409 13.94 17.45 -39.98
C LYS A 409 14.03 16.52 -38.76
N LEU A 410 14.87 15.48 -38.82
CA LEU A 410 15.10 14.57 -37.69
C LEU A 410 15.78 15.28 -36.52
N ARG A 411 16.74 16.18 -36.79
CA ARG A 411 17.40 16.98 -35.74
C ARG A 411 16.43 17.95 -35.09
N GLU A 412 15.59 18.63 -35.87
CA GLU A 412 14.54 19.51 -35.33
C GLU A 412 13.58 18.74 -34.41
N PHE A 413 13.14 17.54 -34.81
CA PHE A 413 12.30 16.68 -33.98
C PHE A 413 12.99 16.27 -32.66
N LEU A 414 14.26 15.86 -32.72
CA LEU A 414 15.01 15.45 -31.52
C LEU A 414 15.28 16.62 -30.56
N ILE A 415 15.45 17.84 -31.09
CA ILE A 415 15.57 19.06 -30.29
C ILE A 415 14.23 19.41 -29.63
N GLU A 416 13.14 19.36 -30.39
CA GLU A 416 11.79 19.63 -29.87
C GLU A 416 11.40 18.64 -28.76
N LYS A 417 11.76 17.36 -28.92
CA LYS A 417 11.49 16.27 -27.98
C LYS A 417 12.67 15.95 -27.07
N LYS A 418 13.56 16.90 -26.80
CA LYS A 418 14.76 16.69 -25.96
C LYS A 418 14.43 16.15 -24.56
N ALA A 419 13.26 16.47 -24.00
CA ALA A 419 12.83 15.92 -22.71
C ALA A 419 12.71 14.38 -22.72
N ASP A 420 12.36 13.77 -23.87
CA ASP A 420 12.20 12.33 -24.03
C ASP A 420 13.55 11.58 -24.01
N GLU A 421 14.68 12.26 -24.24
CA GLU A 421 16.03 11.72 -24.04
C GLU A 421 16.22 11.23 -22.60
N TRP A 422 15.64 11.97 -21.64
CA TRP A 422 15.74 11.67 -20.21
C TRP A 422 14.96 10.42 -19.79
N LEU A 423 14.00 9.95 -20.62
CA LEU A 423 13.28 8.70 -20.38
C LEU A 423 14.20 7.48 -20.52
N VAL A 424 15.28 7.56 -21.30
CA VAL A 424 16.23 6.46 -21.49
C VAL A 424 16.80 5.98 -20.16
N SER A 425 17.10 6.89 -19.23
CA SER A 425 17.67 6.57 -17.91
C SER A 425 16.64 6.53 -16.78
N ASN A 426 15.46 7.16 -16.95
CA ASN A 426 14.52 7.37 -15.84
C ASN A 426 13.18 6.65 -15.99
N LEU A 427 12.88 6.06 -17.15
CA LEU A 427 11.63 5.33 -17.35
C LEU A 427 11.50 4.16 -16.38
N SER A 428 12.57 3.43 -16.08
CA SER A 428 12.56 2.33 -15.11
C SER A 428 12.16 2.80 -13.71
N ALA A 429 12.70 3.93 -13.26
CA ALA A 429 12.38 4.51 -11.95
C ALA A 429 10.95 5.05 -11.90
N ILE A 430 10.46 5.68 -12.97
CA ILE A 430 9.07 6.16 -13.07
C ILE A 430 8.10 4.97 -13.10
N SER A 431 8.40 3.93 -13.87
CA SER A 431 7.60 2.71 -13.94
C SER A 431 7.52 1.98 -12.60
N GLU A 432 8.63 1.91 -11.86
CA GLU A 432 8.63 1.32 -10.53
C GLU A 432 7.78 2.13 -9.53
N GLN A 433 7.90 3.46 -9.56
CA GLN A 433 7.05 4.34 -8.75
C GLN A 433 5.57 4.19 -9.13
N CYS A 434 5.22 4.13 -10.41
CA CYS A 434 3.84 3.90 -10.85
C CYS A 434 3.30 2.54 -10.36
N ARG A 435 4.11 1.48 -10.38
CA ARG A 435 3.72 0.17 -9.83
C ARG A 435 3.57 0.21 -8.30
N GLN A 436 4.46 0.92 -7.61
CA GLN A 436 4.35 1.12 -6.17
C GLN A 436 3.07 1.89 -5.82
N LEU A 437 2.71 2.92 -6.60
CA LEU A 437 1.46 3.66 -6.44
C LEU A 437 0.23 2.75 -6.53
N GLN A 438 0.19 1.90 -7.57
CA GLN A 438 -0.89 0.92 -7.76
C GLN A 438 -0.96 -0.10 -6.61
N LYS A 439 0.19 -0.55 -6.12
CA LYS A 439 0.23 -1.49 -4.99
C LYS A 439 -0.31 -0.86 -3.72
N LEU A 440 0.14 0.36 -3.39
CA LEU A 440 -0.28 1.07 -2.18
C LEU A 440 -1.77 1.43 -2.25
N SER A 441 -2.28 1.82 -3.41
CA SER A 441 -3.70 2.16 -3.57
C SER A 441 -4.63 0.97 -3.51
N PHE A 442 -4.19 -0.18 -4.04
CA PHE A 442 -4.89 -1.44 -3.86
C PHE A 442 -4.94 -1.82 -2.37
N GLN A 443 -3.82 -1.71 -1.66
CA GLN A 443 -3.75 -1.94 -0.21
C GLN A 443 -4.67 -0.99 0.57
N GLN A 444 -4.69 0.30 0.23
CA GLN A 444 -5.58 1.29 0.83
C GLN A 444 -7.04 0.88 0.63
N ARG A 445 -7.43 0.52 -0.60
CA ARG A 445 -8.81 0.14 -0.93
C ARG A 445 -9.26 -1.11 -0.19
N ASP A 446 -8.40 -2.12 -0.10
CA ASP A 446 -8.67 -3.35 0.66
C ASP A 446 -8.85 -3.05 2.16
N LEU A 447 -8.01 -2.18 2.73
CA LEU A 447 -8.14 -1.73 4.12
C LEU A 447 -9.43 -0.92 4.35
N GLU A 448 -9.80 -0.02 3.44
CA GLU A 448 -11.05 0.75 3.53
C GLU A 448 -12.29 -0.15 3.50
N ILE A 449 -12.28 -1.20 2.68
CA ILE A 449 -13.36 -2.21 2.65
C ILE A 449 -13.40 -2.97 3.99
N LYS A 450 -12.26 -3.38 4.53
CA LYS A 450 -12.18 -4.03 5.85
C LYS A 450 -12.72 -3.13 6.96
N ILE A 451 -12.26 -1.88 7.02
CA ILE A 451 -12.72 -0.88 7.98
C ILE A 451 -14.24 -0.72 7.92
N SER A 452 -14.82 -0.61 6.72
CA SER A 452 -16.27 -0.49 6.57
C SER A 452 -17.03 -1.72 7.10
N ALA A 453 -16.50 -2.92 6.87
CA ALA A 453 -17.08 -4.16 7.43
C ALA A 453 -16.90 -4.23 8.96
N GLU A 454 -15.74 -3.83 9.48
CA GLU A 454 -15.45 -3.78 10.91
C GLU A 454 -16.32 -2.76 11.66
N GLU A 455 -16.60 -1.60 11.05
CA GLU A 455 -17.52 -0.59 11.57
C GLU A 455 -18.94 -1.15 11.71
N GLY A 456 -19.40 -1.94 10.73
CA GLY A 456 -20.67 -2.66 10.82
C GLY A 456 -20.70 -3.65 12.00
N ASN A 457 -19.65 -4.47 12.13
CA ASN A 457 -19.53 -5.43 13.23
C ASN A 457 -19.47 -4.73 14.62
N LEU A 458 -18.76 -3.60 14.71
CA LEU A 458 -18.67 -2.82 15.94
C LEU A 458 -20.03 -2.24 16.34
N GLN A 459 -20.84 -1.83 15.36
CA GLN A 459 -22.20 -1.36 15.60
C GLN A 459 -23.10 -2.49 16.12
N GLU A 460 -22.96 -3.72 15.60
CA GLU A 460 -23.68 -4.90 16.12
C GLU A 460 -23.27 -5.22 17.56
N LEU A 461 -21.96 -5.20 17.86
CA LEU A 461 -21.45 -5.39 19.22
C LEU A 461 -21.94 -4.29 20.17
N ALA A 462 -21.98 -3.03 19.74
CA ALA A 462 -22.53 -1.93 20.54
C ALA A 462 -24.00 -2.17 20.90
N ASN A 463 -24.80 -2.63 19.93
CA ASN A 463 -26.21 -2.98 20.15
C ASN A 463 -26.36 -4.18 21.11
N ALA A 464 -25.51 -5.20 20.98
CA ALA A 464 -25.48 -6.35 21.86
C ALA A 464 -25.11 -5.96 23.30
N LEU A 465 -24.07 -5.14 23.48
CA LEU A 465 -23.66 -4.58 24.77
C LEU A 465 -24.80 -3.78 25.42
N ALA A 466 -25.46 -2.89 24.66
CA ALA A 466 -26.59 -2.12 25.15
C ALA A 466 -27.75 -3.01 25.62
N LYS A 467 -28.01 -4.13 24.93
CA LYS A 467 -29.02 -5.12 25.34
C LYS A 467 -28.62 -5.82 26.64
N LYS A 468 -27.36 -6.24 26.78
CA LYS A 468 -26.84 -6.88 28.01
C LYS A 468 -26.85 -5.92 29.21
N GLN A 469 -26.52 -4.65 28.99
CA GLN A 469 -26.57 -3.61 30.02
C GLN A 469 -28.00 -3.33 30.49
N LYS A 470 -28.99 -3.34 29.59
CA LYS A 470 -30.42 -3.27 29.97
C LYS A 470 -30.87 -4.49 30.78
N GLN A 471 -30.34 -5.67 30.49
CA GLN A 471 -30.67 -6.90 31.21
C GLN A 471 -30.05 -6.89 32.63
N GLU A 472 -28.80 -6.50 32.76
CA GLU A 472 -28.12 -6.37 34.06
C GLU A 472 -28.82 -5.34 34.95
N THR A 473 -29.14 -4.16 34.41
CA THR A 473 -29.91 -3.14 35.16
C THR A 473 -31.29 -3.64 35.59
N ALA A 474 -31.98 -4.43 34.76
CA ALA A 474 -33.26 -5.04 35.14
C ALA A 474 -33.11 -6.06 36.27
N HIS A 475 -32.14 -6.97 36.19
CA HIS A 475 -31.89 -7.96 37.25
C HIS A 475 -31.43 -7.30 38.55
N ARG A 476 -30.60 -6.26 38.46
CA ARG A 476 -30.16 -5.46 39.61
C ARG A 476 -31.35 -4.82 40.34
N ASN A 477 -32.28 -4.24 39.59
CA ASN A 477 -33.49 -3.64 40.18
C ASN A 477 -34.37 -4.69 40.86
N ILE A 478 -34.58 -5.85 40.23
CA ILE A 478 -35.35 -6.96 40.81
C ILE A 478 -34.69 -7.45 42.11
N HIS A 479 -33.37 -7.66 42.10
CA HIS A 479 -32.62 -8.07 43.29
C HIS A 479 -32.75 -7.05 44.43
N ASN A 480 -32.56 -5.76 44.15
CA ASN A 480 -32.72 -4.70 45.14
C ASN A 480 -34.16 -4.65 45.71
N GLU A 481 -35.19 -4.81 44.87
CA GLU A 481 -36.58 -4.85 45.33
C GLU A 481 -36.87 -6.05 46.24
N THR A 482 -36.32 -7.23 45.91
CA THR A 482 -36.45 -8.43 46.74
C THR A 482 -35.70 -8.25 48.06
N GLN A 483 -34.49 -7.68 48.04
CA GLN A 483 -33.69 -7.37 49.22
C GLN A 483 -34.39 -6.37 50.15
N ASP A 484 -35.00 -5.32 49.61
CA ASP A 484 -35.78 -4.34 50.39
C ASP A 484 -37.01 -4.98 51.06
N LYS A 485 -37.70 -5.90 50.36
CA LYS A 485 -38.83 -6.66 50.93
C LYS A 485 -38.36 -7.57 52.06
N LEU A 486 -37.25 -8.28 51.85
CA LEU A 486 -36.63 -9.14 52.84
C LEU A 486 -36.30 -8.36 54.12
N LEU A 487 -35.64 -7.22 53.99
CA LEU A 487 -35.30 -6.33 55.10
C LEU A 487 -36.55 -5.88 55.87
N LYS A 488 -37.61 -5.46 55.18
CA LYS A 488 -38.88 -5.04 55.82
C LYS A 488 -39.54 -6.17 56.61
N ILE A 489 -39.64 -7.38 56.04
CA ILE A 489 -40.24 -8.52 56.75
C ILE A 489 -39.38 -8.91 57.95
N ARG A 490 -38.06 -8.90 57.80
CA ARG A 490 -37.12 -9.20 58.88
C ARG A 490 -37.21 -8.19 60.02
N GLU A 491 -37.30 -6.89 59.72
CA GLU A 491 -37.54 -5.84 60.70
C GLU A 491 -38.90 -5.99 61.40
N THR A 492 -39.94 -6.35 60.65
CA THR A 492 -41.29 -6.58 61.19
C THR A 492 -41.31 -7.75 62.16
N LEU A 493 -40.68 -8.87 61.79
CA LEU A 493 -40.57 -10.07 62.62
C LEU A 493 -39.74 -9.79 63.88
N LEU A 494 -38.59 -9.13 63.75
CA LEU A 494 -37.74 -8.73 64.89
C LEU A 494 -38.49 -7.80 65.86
N GLY A 495 -39.23 -6.82 65.32
CA GLY A 495 -40.03 -5.91 66.13
C GLY A 495 -41.16 -6.63 66.87
N LYS A 496 -41.80 -7.60 66.22
CA LYS A 496 -42.90 -8.39 66.79
C LYS A 496 -42.43 -9.33 67.91
N LEU A 497 -41.31 -10.02 67.69
CA LEU A 497 -40.72 -10.96 68.64
C LEU A 497 -40.12 -10.29 69.89
N ALA A 498 -39.95 -8.97 69.90
CA ALA A 498 -39.51 -8.19 71.07
C ALA A 498 -38.24 -8.74 71.78
N GLY A 499 -37.35 -9.40 71.03
CA GLY A 499 -36.11 -10.00 71.54
C GLY A 499 -36.24 -11.42 72.12
N LYS A 500 -37.44 -12.01 72.13
CA LYS A 500 -37.69 -13.42 72.46
C LYS A 500 -37.69 -14.30 71.21
N LEU A 501 -37.37 -15.57 71.36
CA LEU A 501 -37.49 -16.55 70.27
C LEU A 501 -38.96 -16.99 70.12
N LEU A 502 -39.41 -17.31 68.91
CA LEU A 502 -40.78 -17.82 68.68
C LEU A 502 -41.10 -19.05 69.54
N GLN A 503 -40.09 -19.93 69.74
CA GLN A 503 -40.19 -21.08 70.65
C GLN A 503 -40.51 -20.71 72.10
N GLU A 504 -40.09 -19.54 72.58
CA GLU A 504 -40.39 -19.07 73.94
C GLU A 504 -41.88 -18.75 74.07
N TYR A 505 -42.47 -18.08 73.08
CA TYR A 505 -43.91 -17.84 73.03
C TYR A 505 -44.73 -19.14 72.93
N GLU A 506 -44.28 -20.12 72.13
CA GLU A 506 -44.90 -21.45 72.08
C GLU A 506 -44.80 -22.21 73.41
N SER A 507 -43.75 -21.96 74.20
CA SER A 507 -43.60 -22.54 75.54
C SER A 507 -44.53 -21.86 76.55
N GLU A 508 -44.70 -20.54 76.44
CA GLU A 508 -45.65 -19.76 77.23
C GLU A 508 -47.09 -20.20 76.95
N LEU A 509 -47.46 -20.39 75.67
CA LEU A 509 -48.77 -20.91 75.27
C LEU A 509 -49.04 -22.28 75.90
N ARG A 510 -48.10 -23.23 75.78
CA ARG A 510 -48.22 -24.56 76.40
C ARG A 510 -48.36 -24.51 77.92
N SER A 511 -47.78 -23.49 78.57
CA SER A 511 -47.93 -23.30 80.01
C SER A 511 -49.32 -22.77 80.38
N LEU A 512 -49.85 -21.83 79.59
CA LEU A 512 -51.20 -21.27 79.76
C LEU A 512 -52.28 -22.31 79.46
N GLU A 513 -52.14 -23.13 78.42
CA GLU A 513 -53.06 -24.24 78.12
C GLU A 513 -53.15 -25.28 79.25
N LYS A 514 -52.01 -25.59 79.88
CA LYS A 514 -51.96 -26.46 81.06
C LYS A 514 -52.68 -25.83 82.25
N GLU A 515 -52.49 -24.53 82.47
CA GLU A 515 -53.16 -23.81 83.56
C GLU A 515 -54.67 -23.69 83.29
N ARG A 516 -55.09 -23.44 82.05
CA ARG A 516 -56.51 -23.49 81.65
C ARG A 516 -57.11 -24.87 81.91
N SER A 517 -56.45 -25.93 81.47
CA SER A 517 -56.88 -27.32 81.69
C SER A 517 -57.01 -27.64 83.18
N ARG A 518 -56.09 -27.12 84.00
CA ARG A 518 -56.14 -27.24 85.46
C ARG A 518 -57.34 -26.49 86.03
N GLN A 519 -57.64 -25.28 85.57
CA GLN A 519 -58.80 -24.49 86.03
C GLN A 519 -60.13 -25.10 85.59
N GLU A 520 -60.22 -25.61 84.37
CA GLU A 520 -61.39 -26.37 83.86
C GLU A 520 -61.60 -27.65 84.68
N LEU A 521 -60.53 -28.38 84.98
CA LEU A 521 -60.60 -29.57 85.84
C LEU A 521 -61.06 -29.19 87.26
N ILE A 522 -60.52 -28.11 87.84
CA ILE A 522 -60.96 -27.54 89.13
C ILE A 522 -62.45 -27.19 89.07
N ALA A 523 -62.95 -26.57 88.00
CA ALA A 523 -64.36 -26.24 87.80
C ALA A 523 -65.26 -27.48 87.65
N SER A 524 -64.76 -28.55 87.00
CA SER A 524 -65.49 -29.82 86.79
C SER A 524 -65.85 -30.54 88.10
N PHE A 525 -65.15 -30.23 89.20
CA PHE A 525 -65.42 -30.79 90.53
C PHE A 525 -66.60 -30.12 91.25
N ASP A 526 -67.39 -29.26 90.61
CA ASP A 526 -68.55 -28.60 91.22
C ASP A 526 -69.56 -29.59 91.84
N ASN A 527 -69.89 -30.69 91.16
CA ASN A 527 -70.75 -31.76 91.70
C ASN A 527 -70.17 -32.47 92.94
N HIS A 528 -68.84 -32.43 93.11
CA HIS A 528 -68.17 -33.00 94.27
C HIS A 528 -68.07 -32.00 95.43
N ARG A 529 -68.12 -30.70 95.14
CA ARG A 529 -68.08 -29.61 96.15
C ARG A 529 -69.41 -29.44 96.87
N GLU A 530 -70.53 -29.66 96.19
CA GLU A 530 -71.87 -29.65 96.81
C GLU A 530 -72.03 -30.71 97.92
N LYS A 531 -71.17 -31.73 97.92
CA LYS A 531 -71.16 -32.84 98.90
C LYS A 531 -70.20 -32.61 100.07
N LEU A 532 -69.56 -31.45 100.18
CA LEU A 532 -68.60 -31.14 101.24
C LEU A 532 -69.31 -30.47 102.43
N GLU A 533 -69.10 -31.02 103.62
CA GLU A 533 -69.59 -30.46 104.89
C GLU A 533 -68.44 -29.79 105.68
N PRO A 534 -68.68 -28.67 106.37
CA PRO A 534 -67.65 -27.99 107.16
C PRO A 534 -67.11 -28.89 108.30
N GLY A 535 -65.80 -29.18 108.29
CA GLY A 535 -65.12 -29.94 109.34
C GLY A 535 -65.05 -31.47 109.13
N GLN A 536 -65.56 -32.00 108.01
CA GLN A 536 -65.42 -33.40 107.61
C GLN A 536 -64.30 -33.57 106.56
N PRO A 537 -63.52 -34.67 106.59
CA PRO A 537 -62.47 -34.91 105.60
C PRO A 537 -63.07 -35.19 104.20
N CYS A 538 -62.53 -34.51 103.18
CA CYS A 538 -62.96 -34.67 101.79
C CYS A 538 -62.82 -36.13 101.29
N PRO A 539 -63.82 -36.72 100.58
CA PRO A 539 -63.73 -38.09 100.05
C PRO A 539 -62.64 -38.32 99.00
N LEU A 540 -62.15 -37.25 98.36
CA LEU A 540 -61.15 -37.31 97.30
C LEU A 540 -59.72 -37.07 97.80
N CYS A 541 -59.52 -36.27 98.87
CA CYS A 541 -58.19 -35.86 99.32
C CYS A 541 -57.97 -35.85 100.85
N GLY A 542 -59.01 -36.06 101.65
CA GLY A 542 -58.91 -36.16 103.11
C GLY A 542 -58.70 -34.85 103.88
N SER A 543 -58.65 -33.68 103.21
CA SER A 543 -58.53 -32.37 103.87
C SER A 543 -59.82 -31.97 104.59
N GLU A 544 -59.70 -31.31 105.75
CA GLU A 544 -60.83 -30.76 106.52
C GLU A 544 -61.11 -29.27 106.20
N LYS A 545 -60.23 -28.61 105.44
CA LYS A 545 -60.37 -27.20 105.01
C LYS A 545 -60.58 -27.12 103.50
N HIS A 546 -61.63 -26.42 103.08
CA HIS A 546 -62.08 -26.30 101.68
C HIS A 546 -62.19 -24.82 101.25
N PRO A 547 -61.10 -24.18 100.79
CA PRO A 547 -61.07 -22.75 100.44
C PRO A 547 -62.03 -22.34 99.30
N TRP A 548 -62.48 -23.27 98.46
CA TRP A 548 -63.35 -23.01 97.30
C TRP A 548 -64.78 -23.57 97.44
N ALA A 549 -65.22 -23.92 98.66
CA ALA A 549 -66.57 -24.42 98.92
C ALA A 549 -67.65 -23.32 98.79
N GLN A 550 -67.28 -22.04 98.95
CA GLN A 550 -68.16 -20.88 98.78
C GLN A 550 -67.58 -19.90 97.76
N GLY A 551 -68.12 -19.93 96.54
CA GLY A 551 -68.17 -18.77 95.62
C GLY A 551 -66.91 -18.30 94.90
N ASN A 552 -65.68 -18.55 95.37
CA ASN A 552 -64.46 -18.08 94.68
C ASN A 552 -63.96 -19.10 93.64
N LYS A 553 -64.65 -19.20 92.51
CA LYS A 553 -64.22 -20.01 91.36
C LYS A 553 -63.18 -19.25 90.53
N PRO A 554 -62.06 -19.88 90.12
CA PRO A 554 -61.23 -19.31 89.06
C PRO A 554 -62.02 -19.35 87.74
N GLU A 555 -62.23 -18.20 87.12
CA GLU A 555 -62.87 -18.10 85.80
C GLU A 555 -61.82 -18.34 84.72
N SER A 556 -62.01 -19.37 83.89
CA SER A 556 -61.09 -19.71 82.79
C SER A 556 -61.14 -18.73 81.61
N THR A 557 -62.07 -17.78 81.62
CA THR A 557 -62.30 -16.78 80.57
C THR A 557 -61.12 -15.83 80.39
N ALA A 558 -60.45 -15.43 81.46
CA ALA A 558 -59.28 -14.55 81.40
C ALA A 558 -58.06 -15.26 80.77
N ILE A 559 -57.79 -16.51 81.16
CA ILE A 559 -56.71 -17.32 80.58
C ILE A 559 -57.02 -17.67 79.13
N GLN A 560 -58.28 -17.94 78.79
CA GLN A 560 -58.67 -18.19 77.40
C GLN A 560 -58.41 -16.98 76.50
N GLN A 561 -58.70 -15.76 76.96
CA GLN A 561 -58.38 -14.55 76.21
C GLN A 561 -56.86 -14.37 75.99
N GLU A 562 -56.04 -14.67 77.00
CA GLU A 562 -54.58 -14.64 76.86
C GLU A 562 -54.06 -15.70 75.88
N ILE A 563 -54.64 -16.91 75.91
CA ILE A 563 -54.35 -17.98 74.95
C ILE A 563 -54.72 -17.53 73.53
N ASP A 564 -55.92 -16.99 73.30
CA ASP A 564 -56.37 -16.57 71.96
C ASP A 564 -55.47 -15.45 71.38
N ILE A 565 -55.02 -14.51 72.22
CA ILE A 565 -54.07 -13.46 71.83
C ILE A 565 -52.72 -14.06 71.44
N LEU A 566 -52.21 -14.98 72.26
CA LEU A 566 -50.90 -15.59 72.06
C LEU A 566 -50.89 -16.57 70.87
N GLU A 567 -51.96 -17.32 70.64
CA GLU A 567 -52.15 -18.18 69.47
C GLU A 567 -52.16 -17.36 68.17
N ASN A 568 -52.92 -16.26 68.13
CA ASN A 568 -52.92 -15.36 66.97
C ASN A 568 -51.53 -14.74 66.74
N PHE A 569 -50.85 -14.33 67.81
CA PHE A 569 -49.49 -13.79 67.71
C PHE A 569 -48.49 -14.82 67.14
N ILE A 570 -48.53 -16.07 67.63
CA ILE A 570 -47.67 -17.16 67.15
C ILE A 570 -47.99 -17.50 65.70
N MET A 571 -49.27 -17.59 65.34
CA MET A 571 -49.71 -17.86 63.97
C MET A 571 -49.19 -16.79 63.00
N GLU A 572 -49.38 -15.52 63.31
CA GLU A 572 -48.92 -14.42 62.46
C GLU A 572 -47.37 -14.35 62.38
N SER A 573 -46.68 -14.75 63.45
CA SER A 573 -45.20 -14.81 63.45
C SER A 573 -44.68 -15.97 62.60
N HIS A 574 -45.34 -17.13 62.65
CA HIS A 574 -45.06 -18.27 61.74
C HIS A 574 -45.31 -17.92 60.28
N THR A 575 -46.35 -17.12 59.98
CA THR A 575 -46.57 -16.65 58.60
C THR A 575 -45.45 -15.74 58.13
N LEU A 576 -44.96 -14.84 58.99
CA LEU A 576 -43.84 -13.96 58.68
C LEU A 576 -42.53 -14.75 58.50
N GLU A 577 -42.25 -15.78 59.31
CA GLU A 577 -41.08 -16.66 59.13
C GLU A 577 -41.10 -17.40 57.80
N LYS A 578 -42.26 -17.95 57.39
CA LYS A 578 -42.42 -18.61 56.08
C LYS A 578 -42.24 -17.64 54.93
N ASP A 579 -42.81 -16.44 55.02
CA ASP A 579 -42.63 -15.41 54.00
C ASP A 579 -41.15 -14.98 53.88
N LEU A 580 -40.44 -14.94 55.01
CA LEU A 580 -39.02 -14.65 55.08
C LEU A 580 -38.20 -15.75 54.38
N GLU A 581 -38.47 -17.04 54.66
CA GLU A 581 -37.80 -18.17 54.01
C GLU A 581 -38.04 -18.19 52.49
N ILE A 582 -39.27 -17.92 52.04
CA ILE A 582 -39.60 -17.80 50.61
C ILE A 582 -38.83 -16.65 49.95
N LEU A 583 -38.74 -15.50 50.62
CA LEU A 583 -37.99 -14.34 50.11
C LEU A 583 -36.47 -14.56 50.13
N GLU A 584 -35.92 -15.30 51.08
CA GLU A 584 -34.48 -15.64 51.11
C GLU A 584 -34.10 -16.54 49.92
N ILE A 585 -34.93 -17.52 49.58
CA ILE A 585 -34.73 -18.35 48.40
C ILE A 585 -34.81 -17.50 47.13
N LYS A 586 -35.79 -16.59 47.07
CA LYS A 586 -35.96 -15.70 45.93
C LYS A 586 -34.80 -14.71 45.77
N GLU A 587 -34.33 -14.11 46.88
CA GLU A 587 -33.21 -13.18 46.88
C GLU A 587 -31.94 -13.84 46.34
N ARG A 588 -31.70 -15.09 46.72
CA ARG A 588 -30.56 -15.87 46.22
C ARG A 588 -30.66 -16.12 44.72
N GLN A 589 -31.84 -16.45 44.21
CA GLN A 589 -32.09 -16.62 42.77
C GLN A 589 -31.91 -15.30 42.01
N ASP A 590 -32.43 -14.20 42.54
CA ASP A 590 -32.31 -12.87 41.95
C ASP A 590 -30.84 -12.40 41.92
N LEU A 591 -30.07 -12.69 42.99
CA LEU A 591 -28.64 -12.42 43.08
C LEU A 591 -27.83 -13.24 42.04
N GLU A 592 -28.11 -14.54 41.90
CA GLU A 592 -27.47 -15.37 40.88
C GLU A 592 -27.75 -14.84 39.46
N ASN A 593 -29.00 -14.44 39.19
CA ASN A 593 -29.38 -13.86 37.90
C ASN A 593 -28.67 -12.52 37.64
N PHE A 594 -28.55 -11.67 38.65
CA PHE A 594 -27.82 -10.40 38.57
C PHE A 594 -26.34 -10.65 38.26
N LEU A 595 -25.66 -11.48 39.04
CA LEU A 595 -24.24 -11.81 38.85
C LEU A 595 -23.97 -12.43 37.48
N LYS A 596 -24.87 -13.29 36.99
CA LYS A 596 -24.79 -13.84 35.63
C LYS A 596 -24.87 -12.76 34.57
N SER A 597 -25.86 -11.86 34.66
CA SER A 597 -26.02 -10.77 33.69
C SER A 597 -24.88 -9.75 33.74
N GLU A 598 -24.27 -9.53 34.91
CA GLU A 598 -23.10 -8.67 35.06
C GLU A 598 -21.89 -9.24 34.32
N ARG A 599 -21.61 -10.54 34.47
CA ARG A 599 -20.53 -11.22 33.73
C ARG A 599 -20.75 -11.15 32.22
N GLU A 600 -21.97 -11.46 31.74
CA GLU A 600 -22.29 -11.38 30.31
C GLU A 600 -22.13 -9.95 29.75
N ARG A 601 -22.42 -8.92 30.55
CA ARG A 601 -22.19 -7.52 30.19
C ARG A 601 -20.69 -7.20 30.10
N GLN A 602 -19.89 -7.63 31.07
CA GLN A 602 -18.44 -7.43 31.08
C GLN A 602 -17.75 -8.13 29.90
N GLU A 603 -18.16 -9.35 29.57
CA GLU A 603 -17.65 -10.08 28.39
C GLU A 603 -17.96 -9.33 27.09
N ALA A 604 -19.20 -8.85 26.92
CA ALA A 604 -19.59 -8.05 25.76
C ALA A 604 -18.83 -6.71 25.69
N GLU A 605 -18.58 -6.06 26.83
CA GLU A 605 -17.81 -4.82 26.92
C GLU A 605 -16.35 -5.02 26.50
N ASN A 606 -15.71 -6.10 26.97
CA ASN A 606 -14.35 -6.45 26.59
C ASN A 606 -14.23 -6.73 25.08
N GLN A 607 -15.18 -7.49 24.51
CA GLN A 607 -15.22 -7.75 23.06
C GLN A 607 -15.39 -6.45 22.25
N PHE A 608 -16.27 -5.56 22.71
CA PHE A 608 -16.46 -4.25 22.09
C PHE A 608 -15.19 -3.40 22.13
N LEU A 609 -14.52 -3.30 23.28
CA LEU A 609 -13.29 -2.52 23.45
C LEU A 609 -12.13 -3.08 22.61
N GLN A 610 -11.95 -4.40 22.59
CA GLN A 610 -10.93 -5.04 21.75
C GLN A 610 -11.18 -4.75 20.26
N LYS A 611 -12.43 -4.88 19.80
CA LYS A 611 -12.75 -4.64 18.39
C LYS A 611 -12.59 -3.16 18.02
N LYS A 612 -12.99 -2.25 18.92
CA LYS A 612 -12.79 -0.80 18.76
C LYS A 612 -11.31 -0.44 18.61
N ALA A 613 -10.43 -1.01 19.44
CA ALA A 613 -8.99 -0.77 19.37
C ALA A 613 -8.39 -1.29 18.05
N SER A 614 -8.80 -2.48 17.59
CA SER A 614 -8.40 -3.04 16.30
C SER A 614 -8.76 -2.09 15.15
N LEU A 615 -10.01 -1.63 15.10
CA LEU A 615 -10.50 -0.70 14.08
C LEU A 615 -9.71 0.62 14.07
N GLU A 616 -9.36 1.14 15.25
CA GLU A 616 -8.59 2.38 15.37
C GLU A 616 -7.16 2.23 14.84
N ASN A 617 -6.54 1.05 15.00
CA ASN A 617 -5.25 0.74 14.39
C ASN A 617 -5.34 0.61 12.87
N GLU A 618 -6.39 -0.03 12.33
CA GLU A 618 -6.60 -0.13 10.89
C GLU A 618 -6.84 1.25 10.25
N LYS A 619 -7.58 2.14 10.93
CA LYS A 619 -7.78 3.54 10.49
C LYS A 619 -6.46 4.30 10.42
N LYS A 620 -5.61 4.19 11.46
CA LYS A 620 -4.26 4.79 11.45
C LYS A 620 -3.38 4.25 10.33
N ALA A 621 -3.40 2.94 10.08
CA ALA A 621 -2.66 2.34 8.97
C ALA A 621 -3.13 2.86 7.61
N THR A 622 -4.44 3.09 7.46
CA THR A 622 -5.03 3.66 6.23
C THR A 622 -4.63 5.13 6.03
N GLU A 623 -4.57 5.93 7.09
CA GLU A 623 -4.04 7.31 7.02
C GLU A 623 -2.57 7.34 6.62
N GLN A 624 -1.73 6.46 7.18
CA GLN A 624 -0.33 6.34 6.77
C GLN A 624 -0.17 5.96 5.30
N LEU A 625 -1.00 5.04 4.79
CA LEU A 625 -1.01 4.69 3.37
C LEU A 625 -1.42 5.90 2.50
N LYS A 626 -2.40 6.70 2.91
CA LYS A 626 -2.82 7.91 2.20
C LYS A 626 -1.69 8.94 2.13
N GLU A 627 -0.95 9.14 3.20
CA GLU A 627 0.24 10.01 3.21
C GLU A 627 1.32 9.50 2.25
N GLN A 628 1.65 8.20 2.29
CA GLN A 628 2.63 7.61 1.38
C GLN A 628 2.22 7.73 -0.10
N ILE A 629 0.93 7.50 -0.40
CA ILE A 629 0.39 7.68 -1.75
C ILE A 629 0.53 9.13 -2.19
N TYR A 630 0.18 10.09 -1.34
CA TYR A 630 0.29 11.52 -1.65
C TYR A 630 1.73 11.97 -1.92
N GLU A 631 2.69 11.54 -1.09
CA GLU A 631 4.11 11.83 -1.31
C GLU A 631 4.63 11.26 -2.64
N LEU A 632 4.19 10.04 -2.97
CA LEU A 632 4.59 9.36 -4.20
C LEU A 632 3.96 10.03 -5.43
N GLU A 633 2.69 10.42 -5.37
CA GLU A 633 1.98 11.18 -6.41
C GLU A 633 2.65 12.53 -6.66
N SER A 634 2.98 13.27 -5.60
CA SER A 634 3.70 14.55 -5.69
C SER A 634 5.07 14.38 -6.34
N THR A 635 5.81 13.34 -5.95
CA THR A 635 7.11 13.01 -6.53
C THR A 635 6.98 12.67 -8.02
N LEU A 636 6.02 11.82 -8.39
CA LEU A 636 5.74 11.46 -9.78
C LEU A 636 5.34 12.70 -10.60
N GLN A 637 4.48 13.56 -10.07
CA GLN A 637 4.02 14.78 -10.73
C GLN A 637 5.20 15.72 -11.05
N SER A 638 6.12 15.90 -10.11
CA SER A 638 7.33 16.71 -10.33
C SER A 638 8.21 16.16 -11.46
N ARG A 639 8.35 14.83 -11.55
CA ARG A 639 9.12 14.15 -12.60
C ARG A 639 8.42 14.15 -13.96
N LEU A 640 7.10 14.25 -13.98
CA LEU A 640 6.29 14.19 -15.19
C LEU A 640 6.00 15.55 -15.82
N MET A 641 6.20 16.63 -15.06
CA MET A 641 6.01 18.02 -15.50
C MET A 641 6.75 18.36 -16.82
N PRO A 642 8.01 17.93 -17.04
CA PRO A 642 8.72 18.16 -18.31
C PRO A 642 8.05 17.54 -19.55
N TYR A 643 7.25 16.49 -19.34
CA TYR A 643 6.57 15.76 -20.41
C TYR A 643 5.18 16.32 -20.74
N GLN A 644 4.76 17.40 -20.06
CA GLN A 644 3.43 18.02 -20.14
C GLN A 644 2.29 17.04 -19.83
N ILE A 645 2.54 16.07 -18.95
CA ILE A 645 1.51 15.12 -18.50
C ILE A 645 0.92 15.64 -17.19
N GLY A 646 -0.40 15.82 -17.16
CA GLY A 646 -1.16 16.29 -16.00
C GLY A 646 -1.27 15.26 -14.88
N ILE A 647 -1.97 15.65 -13.80
CA ILE A 647 -2.18 14.85 -12.58
C ILE A 647 -2.66 13.45 -12.93
N ILE A 648 -1.93 12.44 -12.44
CA ILE A 648 -2.30 11.03 -12.61
C ILE A 648 -3.22 10.64 -11.47
N GLN A 649 -4.42 10.20 -11.81
CA GLN A 649 -5.23 9.42 -10.88
C GLN A 649 -4.75 7.98 -10.91
N ASN A 650 -4.81 7.30 -9.76
CA ASN A 650 -4.28 5.96 -9.54
C ASN A 650 -4.61 4.93 -10.64
N GLU A 651 -5.82 5.00 -11.19
CA GLU A 651 -6.33 4.09 -12.23
C GLU A 651 -5.65 4.28 -13.60
N GLN A 652 -4.84 5.33 -13.77
CA GLN A 652 -4.19 5.68 -15.04
C GLN A 652 -2.68 5.38 -15.06
N ALA A 653 -2.11 4.83 -14.00
CA ALA A 653 -0.67 4.59 -13.88
C ALA A 653 -0.12 3.62 -14.97
N GLU A 654 -0.88 2.59 -15.34
CA GLU A 654 -0.47 1.64 -16.38
C GLU A 654 -0.57 2.25 -17.79
N LEU A 655 -1.64 3.01 -18.05
CA LEU A 655 -1.81 3.77 -19.29
C LEU A 655 -0.70 4.83 -19.46
N LEU A 656 -0.24 5.42 -18.36
CA LEU A 656 0.88 6.35 -18.35
C LEU A 656 2.18 5.65 -18.75
N ILE A 657 2.50 4.50 -18.13
CA ILE A 657 3.71 3.73 -18.47
C ILE A 657 3.72 3.42 -19.97
N GLN A 658 2.60 2.94 -20.53
CA GLN A 658 2.48 2.66 -21.96
C GLN A 658 2.72 3.91 -22.83
N LYS A 659 2.17 5.07 -22.44
CA LYS A 659 2.40 6.34 -23.15
C LYS A 659 3.87 6.76 -23.12
N LEU A 660 4.54 6.60 -21.98
CA LEU A 660 5.96 6.95 -21.83
C LEU A 660 6.86 5.97 -22.60
N GLU A 661 6.54 4.68 -22.60
CA GLU A 661 7.22 3.66 -23.41
C GLU A 661 7.11 3.95 -24.91
N GLN A 662 5.92 4.32 -25.39
CA GLN A 662 5.71 4.71 -26.79
C GLN A 662 6.54 5.94 -27.17
N ARG A 663 6.59 6.97 -26.29
CA ARG A 663 7.43 8.15 -26.51
C ARG A 663 8.91 7.79 -26.58
N LEU A 664 9.40 6.95 -25.67
CA LEU A 664 10.79 6.49 -25.67
C LEU A 664 11.13 5.71 -26.94
N GLN A 665 10.27 4.77 -27.36
CA GLN A 665 10.47 4.02 -28.61
C GLN A 665 10.50 4.93 -29.84
N GLN A 666 9.61 5.93 -29.89
CA GLN A 666 9.59 6.90 -30.97
C GLN A 666 10.87 7.75 -30.98
N TYR A 667 11.36 8.19 -29.82
CA TYR A 667 12.61 8.94 -29.73
C TYR A 667 13.82 8.10 -30.16
N GLN A 668 13.96 6.87 -29.64
CA GLN A 668 15.07 5.97 -29.95
C GLN A 668 15.10 5.55 -31.43
N SER A 669 13.94 5.25 -32.03
CA SER A 669 13.86 4.90 -33.45
C SER A 669 14.29 6.06 -34.35
N ARG A 670 13.90 7.30 -34.02
CA ARG A 670 14.33 8.51 -34.73
C ARG A 670 15.83 8.79 -34.55
N GLN A 671 16.38 8.51 -33.36
CA GLN A 671 17.83 8.61 -33.12
C GLN A 671 18.62 7.58 -33.92
N GLN A 672 18.12 6.35 -34.03
CA GLN A 672 18.72 5.31 -34.88
C GLN A 672 18.63 5.67 -36.37
N GLU A 673 17.48 6.20 -36.82
CA GLU A 673 17.29 6.70 -38.19
C GLU A 673 18.27 7.83 -38.52
N LEU A 674 18.52 8.74 -37.59
CA LEU A 674 19.53 9.79 -37.75
C LEU A 674 20.95 9.20 -37.90
N SER A 675 21.30 8.20 -37.07
CA SER A 675 22.62 7.56 -37.14
C SER A 675 22.84 6.79 -38.46
N SER A 676 21.80 6.13 -38.98
CA SER A 676 21.88 5.40 -40.25
C SER A 676 22.00 6.36 -41.44
N LEU A 677 21.26 7.48 -41.42
CA LEU A 677 21.39 8.56 -42.41
C LEU A 677 22.79 9.20 -42.39
N GLU A 678 23.40 9.38 -41.21
CA GLU A 678 24.77 9.92 -41.12
C GLU A 678 25.82 8.94 -41.70
N ASN A 679 25.62 7.63 -41.56
CA ASN A 679 26.46 6.62 -42.20
C ASN A 679 26.26 6.59 -43.71
N GLN A 680 25.02 6.56 -44.20
CA GLN A 680 24.70 6.61 -45.63
C GLN A 680 25.30 7.86 -46.30
N ARG A 681 25.27 9.00 -45.60
CA ARG A 681 25.90 10.23 -46.11
C ARG A 681 27.41 10.07 -46.30
N ARG A 682 28.10 9.43 -45.35
CA ARG A 682 29.55 9.18 -45.47
C ARG A 682 29.87 8.31 -46.67
N GLU A 683 29.10 7.25 -46.89
CA GLU A 683 29.26 6.36 -48.05
C GLU A 683 29.02 7.10 -49.37
N LEU A 684 27.90 7.82 -49.49
CA LEU A 684 27.60 8.62 -50.69
C LEU A 684 28.64 9.71 -50.95
N CYS A 685 29.26 10.27 -49.91
CA CYS A 685 30.31 11.28 -50.05
C CYS A 685 31.58 10.67 -50.67
N LEU A 686 32.01 9.49 -50.19
CA LEU A 686 33.13 8.74 -50.75
C LEU A 686 32.87 8.30 -52.19
N GLU A 687 31.65 7.84 -52.49
CA GLU A 687 31.26 7.44 -53.84
C GLU A 687 31.25 8.63 -54.82
N ASN A 688 30.75 9.79 -54.36
CA ASN A 688 30.76 11.03 -55.14
C ASN A 688 32.18 11.51 -55.47
N GLU A 689 33.08 11.51 -54.48
CA GLU A 689 34.50 11.88 -54.67
C GLU A 689 35.20 10.94 -55.66
N SER A 690 34.98 9.63 -55.54
CA SER A 690 35.51 8.62 -56.45
C SER A 690 35.02 8.84 -57.89
N LEU A 691 33.72 9.08 -58.09
CA LEU A 691 33.14 9.32 -59.40
C LEU A 691 33.63 10.62 -60.04
N LYS A 692 33.78 11.70 -59.26
CA LYS A 692 34.38 12.97 -59.73
C LYS A 692 35.79 12.75 -60.25
N LYS A 693 36.62 12.05 -59.49
CA LYS A 693 37.99 11.71 -59.92
C LYS A 693 38.02 10.89 -61.21
N ASN A 694 37.16 9.87 -61.32
CA ASN A 694 37.07 9.05 -62.52
C ASN A 694 36.59 9.85 -63.75
N LEU A 695 35.67 10.80 -63.56
CA LEU A 695 35.21 11.71 -64.62
C LEU A 695 36.33 12.64 -65.08
N ASP A 696 37.13 13.20 -64.16
CA ASP A 696 38.26 14.08 -64.49
C ASP A 696 39.35 13.34 -65.29
N GLU A 697 39.70 12.12 -64.87
CA GLU A 697 40.65 11.25 -65.58
C GLU A 697 40.15 10.88 -66.98
N LEU A 698 38.87 10.52 -67.10
CA LEU A 698 38.26 10.15 -68.38
C LEU A 698 38.13 11.36 -69.32
N ASN A 699 37.79 12.54 -68.79
CA ASN A 699 37.71 13.77 -69.55
C ASN A 699 39.08 14.17 -70.12
N SER A 700 40.12 14.10 -69.29
CA SER A 700 41.51 14.34 -69.73
C SER A 700 41.90 13.42 -70.89
N ARG A 701 41.57 12.12 -70.78
CA ARG A 701 41.81 11.13 -71.85
C ARG A 701 41.01 11.44 -73.14
N ILE A 702 39.77 11.90 -73.02
CA ILE A 702 38.94 12.31 -74.16
C ILE A 702 39.56 13.52 -74.87
N ILE A 703 40.04 14.51 -74.11
CA ILE A 703 40.70 15.71 -74.65
C ILE A 703 41.96 15.33 -75.43
N GLU A 704 42.83 14.49 -74.86
CA GLU A 704 44.05 14.00 -75.54
C GLU A 704 43.74 13.25 -76.83
N LYS A 705 42.75 12.34 -76.80
CA LYS A 705 42.33 11.58 -77.99
C LYS A 705 41.76 12.48 -79.09
N LYS A 706 41.00 13.53 -78.73
CA LYS A 706 40.48 14.53 -79.68
C LYS A 706 41.60 15.31 -80.34
N ALA A 707 42.57 15.80 -79.56
CA ALA A 707 43.72 16.54 -80.07
C ALA A 707 44.55 15.68 -81.04
N TYR A 708 44.83 14.42 -80.69
CA TYR A 708 45.55 13.50 -81.57
C TYR A 708 44.80 13.21 -82.87
N LEU A 709 43.48 12.95 -82.79
CA LEU A 709 42.65 12.70 -83.97
C LEU A 709 42.64 13.91 -84.92
N GLN A 710 42.65 15.13 -84.39
CA GLN A 710 42.71 16.35 -85.19
C GLN A 710 44.03 16.44 -85.99
N ILE A 711 45.16 16.12 -85.35
CA ILE A 711 46.48 16.08 -86.01
C ILE A 711 46.49 14.98 -87.09
N ALA A 712 46.08 13.76 -86.76
CA ALA A 712 46.08 12.63 -87.69
C ALA A 712 45.17 12.86 -88.92
N VAL A 713 44.02 13.52 -88.75
CA VAL A 713 43.15 13.89 -89.88
C VAL A 713 43.85 14.90 -90.79
N SER A 714 44.54 15.89 -90.24
CA SER A 714 45.30 16.86 -91.04
C SER A 714 46.46 16.23 -91.84
N GLU A 715 47.12 15.21 -91.29
CA GLU A 715 48.16 14.44 -91.99
C GLU A 715 47.60 13.69 -93.20
N ILE A 716 46.43 13.04 -93.05
CA ILE A 716 45.77 12.34 -94.17
C ILE A 716 45.35 13.32 -95.27
N GLU A 717 44.85 14.50 -94.90
CA GLU A 717 44.50 15.55 -95.87
C GLU A 717 45.74 16.01 -96.66
N GLY A 718 46.90 16.10 -96.01
CA GLY A 718 48.20 16.36 -96.66
C GLY A 718 48.62 15.27 -97.64
N ILE A 719 48.53 14.00 -97.25
CA ILE A 719 48.87 12.85 -98.13
C ILE A 719 47.90 12.76 -99.31
N LYS A 720 46.60 13.03 -99.10
CA LYS A 720 45.60 13.10 -100.18
C LYS A 720 45.91 14.21 -101.18
N ALA A 721 46.35 15.38 -100.71
CA ALA A 721 46.76 16.48 -101.58
C ALA A 721 47.99 16.12 -102.42
N GLN A 722 49.00 15.47 -101.82
CA GLN A 722 50.19 14.99 -102.54
C GLN A 722 49.86 13.89 -103.55
N ARG A 723 49.00 12.92 -103.19
CA ARG A 723 48.51 11.86 -104.09
C ARG A 723 47.84 12.43 -105.33
N LYS A 724 47.03 13.47 -105.15
CA LYS A 724 46.32 14.19 -106.23
C LYS A 724 47.26 14.99 -107.13
N LEU A 725 48.34 15.55 -106.58
CA LEU A 725 49.40 16.21 -107.36
C LEU A 725 50.19 15.24 -108.23
N LEU A 726 50.44 14.02 -107.73
CA LEU A 726 51.33 13.05 -108.37
C LEU A 726 50.67 12.27 -109.51
N PHE A 727 49.35 12.07 -109.48
CA PHE A 727 48.65 11.19 -110.42
C PHE A 727 47.20 11.62 -110.71
N GLU A 728 46.82 12.86 -110.35
CA GLU A 728 45.45 13.36 -110.42
C GLU A 728 44.45 12.43 -109.70
N ASN A 729 43.17 12.46 -110.09
CA ASN A 729 42.16 11.50 -109.65
C ASN A 729 42.16 10.21 -110.50
N LYS A 730 43.25 9.93 -111.23
CA LYS A 730 43.29 8.81 -112.16
C LYS A 730 43.60 7.52 -111.39
N ASN A 731 42.92 6.44 -111.75
CA ASN A 731 43.14 5.14 -111.11
C ASN A 731 44.39 4.46 -111.72
N PRO A 732 45.41 4.11 -110.92
CA PRO A 732 46.62 3.43 -111.40
C PRO A 732 46.33 2.15 -112.18
N ASP A 733 45.33 1.39 -111.75
CA ASP A 733 44.96 0.11 -112.37
C ASP A 733 44.30 0.28 -113.73
N ILE A 734 43.56 1.39 -113.93
CA ILE A 734 42.92 1.71 -115.21
C ILE A 734 43.99 2.17 -116.22
N ILE A 735 44.95 3.00 -115.81
CA ILE A 735 46.03 3.46 -116.69
C ILE A 735 46.97 2.32 -117.09
N GLU A 736 47.36 1.48 -116.14
CA GLU A 736 48.19 0.29 -116.41
C GLU A 736 47.48 -0.69 -117.36
N SER A 737 46.17 -0.92 -117.15
CA SER A 737 45.35 -1.74 -118.04
C SER A 737 45.28 -1.17 -119.47
N HIS A 738 45.14 0.15 -119.63
CA HIS A 738 45.17 0.81 -120.95
C HIS A 738 46.52 0.66 -121.66
N LEU A 739 47.64 0.88 -120.96
CA LEU A 739 48.99 0.73 -121.52
C LEU A 739 49.31 -0.71 -121.92
N HIS A 740 48.87 -1.69 -121.13
CA HIS A 740 49.00 -3.10 -121.48
C HIS A 740 48.08 -3.51 -122.64
N LYS A 741 46.87 -2.95 -122.73
CA LYS A 741 45.95 -3.20 -123.85
C LYS A 741 46.48 -2.63 -125.17
N ASP A 742 47.15 -1.49 -125.14
CA ASP A 742 47.83 -0.91 -126.31
C ASP A 742 49.03 -1.78 -126.77
N ALA A 743 49.76 -2.38 -125.82
CA ALA A 743 50.81 -3.36 -126.11
C ALA A 743 50.24 -4.66 -126.73
N GLU A 744 49.15 -5.17 -126.15
CA GLU A 744 48.48 -6.39 -126.60
C GLU A 744 47.81 -6.22 -127.97
N ASN A 745 47.29 -5.03 -128.26
CA ASN A 745 46.72 -4.67 -129.57
C ASN A 745 47.82 -4.59 -130.64
N ALA A 746 48.99 -4.01 -130.33
CA ALA A 746 50.16 -4.03 -131.23
C ALA A 746 50.66 -5.47 -131.50
N GLU A 747 50.54 -6.36 -130.52
CA GLU A 747 50.90 -7.78 -130.66
C GLU A 747 49.84 -8.60 -131.42
N LYS A 748 48.55 -8.26 -131.25
CA LYS A 748 47.43 -8.83 -132.03
C LYS A 748 47.44 -8.35 -133.48
N GLU A 749 47.81 -7.11 -133.77
CA GLU A 749 48.01 -6.58 -135.14
C GLU A 749 49.17 -7.32 -135.87
N LEU A 750 50.23 -7.71 -135.17
CA LEU A 750 51.29 -8.55 -135.72
C LEU A 750 50.83 -9.99 -136.02
N LYS A 751 49.97 -10.55 -135.15
CA LYS A 751 49.38 -11.88 -135.33
C LYS A 751 48.31 -11.90 -136.43
N ALA A 752 47.57 -10.81 -136.61
CA ALA A 752 46.60 -10.62 -137.70
C ALA A 752 47.27 -10.32 -139.05
N ALA A 753 48.45 -9.69 -139.07
CA ALA A 753 49.29 -9.54 -140.27
C ALA A 753 50.03 -10.84 -140.66
N ARG A 754 49.94 -11.90 -139.84
CA ARG A 754 50.47 -13.25 -140.12
C ARG A 754 49.39 -14.26 -140.56
N LYS A 755 48.10 -13.94 -140.43
CA LYS A 755 46.98 -14.69 -141.04
C LYS A 755 46.36 -13.88 -142.16
#